data_AF-A0A537R0T7-F1
#
_entry.id   AF-A0A537R0T7-F1
#
_cell.length_a   1.000
_cell.length_b   1.000
_cell.length_c   1.000
_cell.angle_alpha   90.00
_cell.angle_beta   90.00
_cell.angle_gamma   90.00
#
_symmetry.space_group_name_H-M   'P 1'
#
loop_
_entity.id
_entity.type
_entity.pdbx_description
1 polymer ?
#
loop_
_entity_poly.entity_id
_entity_poly.type
_entity_poly.pdbx_seq_one_letter_code
_entity_poly.pdbx_strand_id
1 'polypeptide(L)'
;MATSPRNGKRRGLAATTTGNGKIAVLSPGALAAERDSAADPRPPSVLTAAAALDAPAKTNGAYAPLAAQANGKGSDNVAMPPNGADLSPDSTDASTAAPHRSGRALQGYIDEANATAIRGWAWDPGTPGERIRLELLEGDASLLTAIANEDRPGLVLSGIGDGRHGFDIALPGGLLSAGRHVLHLCCAETGAAVPGSPIVIEDPTGVVTVDVAIDRHVLPPRPAGLNGAAQSAEAPDAAPPANFRAHLDEVSDTEISGWIMQRDEPSHRCIVALKEDERVLARTVASRFRPDLAAAGVGDGCYAFNLAMPRSLLDGEEHLLEIIEQDTGFPLSAEPVLWRSAAGTGGAALAGAPSSTEIAPRPQTDRLSSIEARAAYTEGRALLADVGRYRTGLRSATDVGTRILFDVSDLIYYIGHHPNLTGIQRVQSSIVLAIVTSEVVPRSLVTFLSFNARSKRWVAIPTGFLISLLQDLFLPETQRLVSFSAEEARYGMLPGAREFDGVGVLDDGGSSVICLLGAAWVQRDYFHRILTFKRRFGTRFVMTVHDLIPIYARETCDQGTARVFEEFLRRALRHVDHFLSVSDNTAKDLGRYVASLSRPAPPITVTQNGSSFDEFLPKGGAGQIGLEELPDRYVLFVATVEGRKNNRLMLDVWRRMVETGDDPPYLVCVGRLGWKSEAFLAELVESDYLNGKVILLQDVSDADLGLLYSRCLFTVCPSLYEGWGLPVGESLAAGKVCVCSDRASIPEVAGEFGPYIDIGNFEQSFEKIRGLIADPAARRELEQKIRRGYAPIAWHSVAEKVVAACQAATEAEWQEPYPYAAIPYSTEISFAWLGRDMEGTFGDDLMARIVDARRGQFLREPLREQNFLWGEDARGAGQWAEPENWGTWLCHSGGEIALGLGPNDSQEYYVFLRLRASGPVSDIAISLTANGDVGWHGSIGPRSKNIVFRVRRRTIGVGGWRLRLKLEADLSAELRQQIAAIDGRVPTIGFERLVIVPEDDLKTRVDILYSFFCDDGWVGPEQRNPTKRN
;
A
#
# COMPACT_ATOMS: atom_id res chain seq x y z
N MET A 1 -35.44 75.17 4.52
CA MET A 1 -34.81 75.13 5.87
C MET A 1 -33.56 74.26 5.70
N ALA A 2 -32.37 74.85 5.63
CA ALA A 2 -31.53 75.28 6.75
C ALA A 2 -30.92 74.06 7.49
N THR A 3 -29.60 73.91 7.64
CA THR A 3 -28.46 74.79 7.28
C THR A 3 -27.14 73.98 7.16
N SER A 4 -26.20 74.48 6.36
CA SER A 4 -24.81 74.01 6.22
C SER A 4 -23.86 74.85 7.13
N PRO A 5 -22.53 75.00 6.91
CA PRO A 5 -21.39 74.05 6.81
C PRO A 5 -20.20 74.43 7.75
N ARG A 6 -19.06 73.70 7.69
CA ARG A 6 -17.65 74.18 7.75
C ARG A 6 -16.70 72.97 7.53
N ASN A 7 -15.76 72.84 6.59
CA ASN A 7 -14.95 73.70 5.68
C ASN A 7 -13.55 74.08 6.22
N GLY A 8 -12.46 73.62 5.56
CA GLY A 8 -11.06 73.85 5.97
C GLY A 8 -9.95 73.21 5.11
N LYS A 9 -9.59 73.88 3.99
CA LYS A 9 -8.25 74.15 3.37
C LYS A 9 -7.01 73.27 3.74
N ARG A 10 -6.17 72.72 2.82
CA ARG A 10 -5.33 73.23 1.67
C ARG A 10 -3.84 73.55 2.01
N ARG A 11 -2.92 73.15 1.08
CA ARG A 11 -1.43 73.34 1.00
C ARG A 11 -0.58 72.32 1.79
N GLY A 12 0.61 71.88 1.35
CA GLY A 12 1.43 72.03 0.12
C GLY A 12 2.66 71.07 0.19
N LEU A 13 3.15 70.40 -0.87
CA LEU A 13 4.02 70.87 -1.98
C LEU A 13 5.55 70.87 -1.67
N ALA A 14 6.26 69.79 -2.05
CA ALA A 14 7.70 69.63 -2.44
C ALA A 14 8.02 68.11 -2.43
N ALA A 15 8.51 67.38 -3.44
CA ALA A 15 9.35 67.61 -4.63
C ALA A 15 10.87 67.45 -4.40
N THR A 16 11.41 66.27 -4.75
CA THR A 16 12.78 66.10 -5.31
C THR A 16 12.85 64.86 -6.23
N THR A 17 13.19 65.09 -7.50
CA THR A 17 13.80 64.17 -8.48
C THR A 17 15.04 63.46 -7.91
N THR A 18 15.48 62.27 -8.36
CA THR A 18 15.96 61.86 -9.71
C THR A 18 16.02 60.31 -9.81
N GLY A 19 16.03 59.62 -10.96
CA GLY A 19 15.93 60.06 -12.35
C GLY A 19 16.18 58.92 -13.37
N ASN A 20 15.58 59.05 -14.56
CA ASN A 20 15.92 58.50 -15.89
C ASN A 20 16.51 57.08 -16.08
N GLY A 21 15.72 56.26 -16.80
CA GLY A 21 16.20 55.23 -17.74
C GLY A 21 15.21 55.07 -18.91
N LYS A 22 15.43 55.78 -20.03
CA LYS A 22 14.61 55.69 -21.26
C LYS A 22 15.37 54.94 -22.36
N ILE A 23 14.64 54.16 -23.17
CA ILE A 23 14.77 53.96 -24.64
C ILE A 23 13.53 53.10 -25.03
N ALA A 24 12.48 53.71 -25.60
CA ALA A 24 12.21 53.86 -27.04
C ALA A 24 11.87 52.52 -27.73
N VAL A 25 10.58 52.16 -27.86
CA VAL A 25 9.63 52.55 -28.94
C VAL A 25 9.80 51.73 -30.22
N LEU A 26 8.74 51.01 -30.61
CA LEU A 26 8.19 51.01 -31.98
C LEU A 26 6.76 50.42 -31.99
N SER A 27 5.84 51.10 -32.66
CA SER A 27 4.50 50.61 -32.99
C SER A 27 4.23 50.91 -34.47
N PRO A 28 3.53 50.01 -35.17
CA PRO A 28 2.37 50.42 -35.96
C PRO A 28 1.21 49.41 -35.77
N GLY A 29 -0.05 49.70 -36.09
CA GLY A 29 -0.67 50.91 -36.63
C GLY A 29 -2.19 50.68 -36.73
N ALA A 30 -2.99 51.74 -36.71
CA ALA A 30 -4.45 51.64 -36.60
C ALA A 30 -5.17 51.41 -37.94
N LEU A 31 -6.38 50.84 -37.89
CA LEU A 31 -7.46 51.05 -38.86
C LEU A 31 -8.82 51.03 -38.13
N ALA A 32 -9.78 51.83 -38.60
CA ALA A 32 -11.01 52.16 -37.88
C ALA A 32 -12.26 52.13 -38.77
N ALA A 33 -13.41 51.76 -38.19
CA ALA A 33 -14.80 52.11 -38.57
C ALA A 33 -15.72 51.49 -37.47
N GLU A 34 -16.43 52.21 -36.60
CA GLU A 34 -17.55 53.18 -36.74
C GLU A 34 -18.95 52.54 -36.98
N ARG A 35 -19.90 52.86 -36.07
CA ARG A 35 -21.39 52.91 -36.17
C ARG A 35 -22.32 51.82 -35.56
N ASP A 36 -22.96 52.26 -34.48
CA ASP A 36 -24.42 52.46 -34.31
C ASP A 36 -25.41 51.35 -33.88
N SER A 37 -26.06 51.68 -32.74
CA SER A 37 -27.52 51.61 -32.45
C SER A 37 -28.17 50.37 -31.78
N ALA A 38 -28.34 50.51 -30.45
CA ALA A 38 -29.59 50.40 -29.66
C ALA A 38 -30.71 49.38 -30.00
N ALA A 39 -31.11 48.56 -29.00
CA ALA A 39 -32.44 48.60 -28.36
C ALA A 39 -32.63 47.61 -27.17
N ASP A 40 -33.05 48.13 -26.00
CA ASP A 40 -33.88 47.44 -24.96
C ASP A 40 -35.36 47.64 -25.40
N PRO A 41 -36.39 46.77 -25.15
CA PRO A 41 -36.79 46.40 -23.78
C PRO A 41 -37.51 45.04 -23.53
N ARG A 42 -37.05 44.32 -22.48
CA ARG A 42 -37.83 43.78 -21.32
C ARG A 42 -39.04 42.78 -21.45
N PRO A 43 -39.50 42.14 -20.34
CA PRO A 43 -40.07 40.77 -20.30
C PRO A 43 -41.60 40.70 -20.06
N PRO A 44 -42.19 39.53 -19.66
CA PRO A 44 -42.55 39.37 -18.23
C PRO A 44 -42.66 37.94 -17.62
N SER A 45 -42.64 37.89 -16.26
CA SER A 45 -43.31 36.99 -15.26
C SER A 45 -43.73 35.55 -15.61
N VAL A 46 -43.34 34.49 -14.86
CA VAL A 46 -43.68 34.09 -13.45
C VAL A 46 -45.12 33.55 -13.23
N LEU A 47 -45.23 32.29 -12.72
CA LEU A 47 -46.27 31.63 -11.87
C LEU A 47 -45.90 30.11 -11.82
N THR A 48 -45.38 29.46 -10.75
CA THR A 48 -45.88 29.08 -9.39
C THR A 48 -46.98 28.01 -9.29
N ALA A 49 -46.88 27.19 -8.22
CA ALA A 49 -47.72 26.05 -7.76
C ALA A 49 -47.47 24.69 -8.48
N ALA A 50 -47.12 23.54 -7.87
CA ALA A 50 -47.04 22.97 -6.50
C ALA A 50 -48.15 21.96 -6.12
N ALA A 51 -47.69 20.77 -5.63
CA ALA A 51 -48.44 19.69 -4.95
C ALA A 51 -49.54 18.96 -5.76
N ALA A 52 -49.98 17.73 -5.44
CA ALA A 52 -49.44 16.52 -4.80
C ALA A 52 -50.58 15.45 -4.84
N LEU A 53 -50.30 14.14 -4.76
CA LEU A 53 -51.15 13.11 -4.06
C LEU A 53 -50.68 11.66 -4.34
N ASP A 54 -51.09 10.77 -3.43
CA ASP A 54 -50.63 9.37 -3.28
C ASP A 54 -51.31 8.30 -4.17
N ALA A 55 -50.69 7.11 -4.12
CA ALA A 55 -51.02 5.79 -4.68
C ALA A 55 -52.40 5.19 -4.25
N PRO A 56 -52.74 3.88 -4.43
CA PRO A 56 -52.07 2.77 -5.17
C PRO A 56 -52.99 1.88 -6.05
N ALA A 57 -52.41 1.02 -6.92
CA ALA A 57 -53.09 -0.15 -7.50
C ALA A 57 -52.11 -1.28 -7.92
N LYS A 58 -52.60 -2.53 -8.03
CA LYS A 58 -51.79 -3.77 -8.19
C LYS A 58 -51.90 -4.42 -9.58
N THR A 59 -51.03 -5.44 -9.76
CA THR A 59 -51.13 -6.68 -10.58
C THR A 59 -50.77 -6.71 -12.08
N ASN A 60 -49.76 -7.56 -12.35
CA ASN A 60 -49.63 -8.59 -13.39
C ASN A 60 -49.71 -8.24 -14.89
N GLY A 61 -48.74 -8.77 -15.67
CA GLY A 61 -48.95 -9.08 -17.09
C GLY A 61 -47.68 -9.17 -17.93
N ALA A 62 -47.21 -10.38 -18.20
CA ALA A 62 -46.06 -10.69 -19.05
C ALA A 62 -46.15 -10.12 -20.49
N TYR A 63 -44.99 -9.88 -21.11
CA TYR A 63 -44.85 -9.72 -22.56
C TYR A 63 -43.76 -10.64 -23.12
N ALA A 64 -44.10 -11.37 -24.18
CA ALA A 64 -43.18 -12.11 -25.05
C ALA A 64 -43.24 -11.49 -26.47
N PRO A 65 -42.18 -11.62 -27.29
CA PRO A 65 -42.03 -10.80 -28.50
C PRO A 65 -42.80 -11.33 -29.71
N LEU A 66 -43.17 -10.42 -30.62
CA LEU A 66 -43.74 -10.72 -31.94
C LEU A 66 -42.77 -10.31 -33.05
N ALA A 67 -42.70 -11.14 -34.09
CA ALA A 67 -41.76 -11.01 -35.21
C ALA A 67 -42.32 -10.22 -36.41
N ALA A 68 -41.44 -9.74 -37.29
CA ALA A 68 -41.80 -9.32 -38.65
C ALA A 68 -40.66 -9.59 -39.66
N GLN A 69 -40.97 -10.42 -40.66
CA GLN A 69 -40.30 -10.62 -41.96
C GLN A 69 -40.96 -9.67 -43.00
N ALA A 70 -40.49 -9.38 -44.23
CA ALA A 70 -39.25 -9.61 -45.00
C ALA A 70 -39.30 -8.77 -46.32
N ASN A 71 -38.34 -9.00 -47.26
CA ASN A 71 -38.19 -8.49 -48.66
C ASN A 71 -37.21 -7.29 -48.84
N GLY A 72 -36.28 -7.26 -49.81
CA GLY A 72 -35.77 -8.31 -50.71
C GLY A 72 -35.06 -7.80 -51.99
N LYS A 73 -34.19 -8.67 -52.59
CA LYS A 73 -33.57 -8.67 -53.96
C LYS A 73 -32.15 -8.09 -54.21
N GLY A 74 -31.37 -8.87 -54.99
CA GLY A 74 -30.11 -8.52 -55.70
C GLY A 74 -28.88 -9.34 -55.23
N SER A 75 -28.61 -10.57 -55.69
CA SER A 75 -27.87 -10.97 -56.93
C SER A 75 -26.48 -10.31 -57.06
N ASP A 76 -25.34 -11.01 -57.20
CA ASP A 76 -25.06 -12.35 -57.77
C ASP A 76 -23.89 -13.13 -57.11
N ASN A 77 -23.97 -14.47 -57.12
CA ASN A 77 -22.98 -15.54 -57.44
C ASN A 77 -21.45 -15.35 -57.19
N VAL A 78 -20.64 -16.37 -56.82
CA VAL A 78 -20.86 -17.80 -56.48
C VAL A 78 -19.66 -18.32 -55.65
N ALA A 79 -19.98 -18.93 -54.51
CA ALA A 79 -19.47 -20.18 -53.90
C ALA A 79 -18.16 -20.85 -54.46
N MET A 80 -17.12 -21.12 -53.64
CA MET A 80 -16.88 -22.38 -52.83
C MET A 80 -16.16 -23.52 -53.60
N PRO A 81 -15.59 -24.59 -52.97
CA PRO A 81 -15.28 -24.89 -51.55
C PRO A 81 -13.83 -25.47 -51.34
N PRO A 82 -13.51 -26.62 -50.64
CA PRO A 82 -12.40 -26.61 -49.67
C PRO A 82 -11.40 -27.79 -49.80
N ASN A 83 -10.43 -27.87 -48.87
CA ASN A 83 -10.10 -29.05 -48.04
C ASN A 83 -8.72 -28.88 -47.40
N GLY A 84 -8.54 -29.44 -46.20
CA GLY A 84 -7.21 -29.65 -45.62
C GLY A 84 -6.78 -31.12 -45.69
N ALA A 85 -5.49 -31.38 -45.52
CA ALA A 85 -4.97 -32.61 -44.96
C ALA A 85 -3.50 -32.41 -44.51
N ASP A 86 -3.28 -32.76 -43.24
CA ASP A 86 -2.09 -33.23 -42.53
C ASP A 86 -0.81 -33.64 -43.33
N LEU A 87 0.37 -33.43 -42.72
CA LEU A 87 1.53 -34.34 -42.65
C LEU A 87 2.78 -33.67 -42.02
N SER A 88 3.54 -34.45 -41.23
CA SER A 88 4.92 -34.20 -40.74
C SER A 88 5.77 -35.49 -41.00
N PRO A 89 7.11 -35.59 -40.76
CA PRO A 89 8.12 -34.59 -40.33
C PRO A 89 9.45 -34.63 -41.17
N ASP A 90 10.52 -34.02 -40.63
CA ASP A 90 11.97 -34.26 -40.81
C ASP A 90 12.82 -33.70 -42.00
N SER A 91 13.61 -32.66 -41.65
CA SER A 91 15.11 -32.65 -41.65
C SER A 91 15.95 -32.04 -42.80
N THR A 92 17.08 -31.45 -42.36
CA THR A 92 18.34 -31.05 -43.05
C THR A 92 18.46 -29.73 -43.85
N ASP A 93 19.22 -28.82 -43.23
CA ASP A 93 20.21 -27.87 -43.77
C ASP A 93 20.02 -27.16 -45.13
N ALA A 94 19.96 -25.81 -45.08
CA ALA A 94 21.13 -24.99 -45.40
C ALA A 94 20.94 -23.48 -45.13
N SER A 95 21.91 -22.91 -44.41
CA SER A 95 22.30 -21.49 -44.36
C SER A 95 21.75 -20.57 -45.47
N THR A 96 20.90 -19.62 -45.10
CA THR A 96 20.86 -18.29 -45.74
C THR A 96 20.92 -17.20 -44.69
N ALA A 97 22.08 -16.54 -44.59
CA ALA A 97 22.28 -15.42 -43.67
C ALA A 97 21.44 -14.20 -44.11
N ALA A 98 20.56 -13.73 -43.23
CA ALA A 98 19.89 -12.44 -43.37
C ALA A 98 20.88 -11.29 -43.02
N PRO A 99 20.70 -10.08 -43.57
CA PRO A 99 21.76 -9.06 -43.54
C PRO A 99 21.94 -8.44 -42.15
N HIS A 100 23.19 -8.31 -41.71
CA HIS A 100 23.55 -7.47 -40.56
C HIS A 100 23.03 -6.04 -40.77
N ARG A 101 22.02 -5.65 -39.98
CA ARG A 101 21.62 -4.25 -39.86
C ARG A 101 22.61 -3.54 -38.94
N SER A 102 23.09 -2.38 -39.37
CA SER A 102 24.02 -1.55 -38.62
C SER A 102 23.45 -1.15 -37.26
N GLY A 103 24.25 -1.32 -36.20
CA GLY A 103 23.80 -1.19 -34.82
C GLY A 103 23.16 0.15 -34.46
N ARG A 104 21.91 0.08 -33.99
CA ARG A 104 21.33 1.05 -33.06
C ARG A 104 21.28 0.38 -31.69
N ALA A 105 21.52 1.15 -30.63
CA ALA A 105 21.38 0.65 -29.28
C ALA A 105 19.89 0.39 -28.98
N LEU A 106 19.61 -0.77 -28.39
CA LEU A 106 18.31 -1.08 -27.82
C LEU A 106 17.99 -0.04 -26.74
N GLN A 107 16.78 0.49 -26.72
CA GLN A 107 16.30 1.23 -25.55
C GLN A 107 15.68 0.26 -24.57
N GLY A 108 15.82 0.53 -23.27
CA GLY A 108 15.31 -0.35 -22.24
C GLY A 108 15.81 0.03 -20.86
N TYR A 109 15.30 -0.67 -19.86
CA TYR A 109 15.74 -0.58 -18.48
C TYR A 109 15.36 -1.87 -17.76
N ILE A 110 16.18 -2.28 -16.79
CA ILE A 110 15.90 -3.39 -15.89
C ILE A 110 15.54 -2.80 -14.53
N ASP A 111 14.29 -2.98 -14.11
CA ASP A 111 13.76 -2.42 -12.86
C ASP A 111 14.13 -3.25 -11.65
N GLU A 112 14.14 -4.57 -11.83
CA GLU A 112 14.31 -5.56 -10.79
C GLU A 112 15.03 -6.78 -11.38
N ALA A 113 16.08 -7.23 -10.70
CA ALA A 113 16.71 -8.51 -10.99
C ALA A 113 17.10 -9.19 -9.68
N ASN A 114 16.56 -10.38 -9.46
CA ASN A 114 16.86 -11.21 -8.30
C ASN A 114 16.73 -12.69 -8.69
N ALA A 115 17.07 -13.62 -7.78
CA ALA A 115 17.08 -15.06 -8.04
C ALA A 115 15.73 -15.68 -8.48
N THR A 116 14.62 -14.93 -8.42
CA THR A 116 13.27 -15.40 -8.80
C THR A 116 12.67 -14.70 -10.03
N ALA A 117 13.14 -13.50 -10.40
CA ALA A 117 12.64 -12.76 -11.56
C ALA A 117 13.62 -11.69 -12.07
N ILE A 118 13.53 -11.41 -13.37
CA ILE A 118 14.17 -10.27 -14.03
C ILE A 118 13.08 -9.48 -14.78
N ARG A 119 12.88 -8.22 -14.41
CA ARG A 119 11.82 -7.34 -14.93
C ARG A 119 12.40 -6.09 -15.56
N GLY A 120 11.71 -5.61 -16.59
CA GLY A 120 12.17 -4.45 -17.32
C GLY A 120 11.25 -4.03 -18.45
N TRP A 121 11.83 -3.29 -19.39
CA TRP A 121 11.26 -3.05 -20.71
C TRP A 121 12.38 -2.95 -21.75
N ALA A 122 12.05 -3.28 -22.99
CA ALA A 122 12.97 -3.24 -24.12
C ALA A 122 12.24 -2.82 -25.40
N TRP A 123 12.81 -1.86 -26.13
CA TRP A 123 12.22 -1.25 -27.33
C TRP A 123 13.28 -0.93 -28.39
N ASP A 124 12.95 -1.16 -29.67
CA ASP A 124 13.76 -0.71 -30.81
C ASP A 124 13.04 0.46 -31.50
N PRO A 125 13.58 1.70 -31.41
CA PRO A 125 13.04 2.85 -32.14
C PRO A 125 13.05 2.68 -33.67
N GLY A 126 13.81 1.72 -34.21
CA GLY A 126 13.87 1.37 -35.62
C GLY A 126 12.67 0.55 -36.11
N THR A 127 12.04 -0.25 -35.25
CA THR A 127 10.80 -1.00 -35.55
C THR A 127 9.75 -0.86 -34.44
N PRO A 128 9.16 0.35 -34.24
CA PRO A 128 8.38 0.68 -33.05
C PRO A 128 7.19 -0.23 -32.70
N GLY A 129 6.65 -0.96 -33.67
CA GLY A 129 5.52 -1.88 -33.49
C GLY A 129 5.92 -3.36 -33.36
N GLU A 130 7.19 -3.72 -33.52
CA GLU A 130 7.65 -5.10 -33.32
C GLU A 130 7.86 -5.38 -31.82
N ARG A 131 7.82 -6.67 -31.45
CA ARG A 131 8.07 -7.12 -30.08
C ARG A 131 9.43 -7.81 -30.05
N ILE A 132 10.35 -7.26 -29.28
CA ILE A 132 11.70 -7.82 -29.14
C ILE A 132 11.61 -9.16 -28.42
N ARG A 133 12.22 -10.19 -29.00
CA ARG A 133 12.50 -11.43 -28.30
C ARG A 133 13.76 -11.22 -27.48
N LEU A 134 13.66 -11.48 -26.20
CA LEU A 134 14.77 -11.41 -25.26
C LEU A 134 15.32 -12.81 -25.01
N GLU A 135 16.63 -12.90 -24.88
CA GLU A 135 17.36 -14.10 -24.54
C GLU A 135 18.25 -13.81 -23.33
N LEU A 136 18.17 -14.68 -22.32
CA LEU A 136 18.92 -14.60 -21.08
C LEU A 136 20.01 -15.66 -21.12
N LEU A 137 21.26 -15.23 -21.23
CA LEU A 137 22.44 -16.09 -21.33
C LEU A 137 23.20 -16.12 -20.00
N GLU A 138 23.85 -17.24 -19.67
CA GLU A 138 24.97 -17.29 -18.72
C GLU A 138 26.23 -17.76 -19.46
N GLY A 139 27.22 -16.86 -19.60
CA GLY A 139 28.29 -17.05 -20.57
C GLY A 139 27.71 -17.19 -21.99
N ASP A 140 28.09 -18.28 -22.67
CA ASP A 140 27.56 -18.63 -24.00
C ASP A 140 26.28 -19.50 -23.95
N ALA A 141 25.78 -19.85 -22.77
CA ALA A 141 24.64 -20.78 -22.62
C ALA A 141 23.30 -20.04 -22.45
N SER A 142 22.35 -20.29 -23.36
CA SER A 142 20.99 -19.75 -23.27
C SER A 142 20.16 -20.46 -22.20
N LEU A 143 19.70 -19.70 -21.20
CA LEU A 143 18.90 -20.18 -20.08
C LEU A 143 17.40 -20.08 -20.35
N LEU A 144 16.95 -18.92 -20.84
CA LEU A 144 15.54 -18.60 -21.07
C LEU A 144 15.38 -17.64 -22.26
N THR A 145 14.22 -17.71 -22.91
CA THR A 145 13.76 -16.67 -23.84
C THR A 145 12.41 -16.11 -23.41
N ALA A 146 12.19 -14.83 -23.68
CA ALA A 146 10.97 -14.10 -23.38
C ALA A 146 10.63 -13.14 -24.53
N ILE A 147 9.47 -12.48 -24.46
CA ILE A 147 9.08 -11.44 -25.41
C ILE A 147 8.75 -10.18 -24.61
N ALA A 148 9.27 -9.04 -25.03
CA ALA A 148 8.94 -7.74 -24.44
C ALA A 148 7.61 -7.22 -25.00
N ASN A 149 6.49 -7.77 -24.51
CA ASN A 149 5.13 -7.46 -24.97
C ASN A 149 4.14 -7.04 -23.86
N GLU A 150 4.57 -6.95 -22.59
CA GLU A 150 3.70 -6.61 -21.47
C GLU A 150 3.24 -5.14 -21.50
N ASP A 151 1.97 -4.91 -21.14
CA ASP A 151 1.34 -3.58 -21.07
C ASP A 151 1.97 -2.74 -19.95
N ARG A 152 2.69 -1.67 -20.33
CA ARG A 152 3.36 -0.75 -19.39
C ARG A 152 3.01 0.72 -19.68
N PRO A 153 1.94 1.26 -19.07
CA PRO A 153 1.40 2.60 -19.39
C PRO A 153 2.42 3.75 -19.35
N GLY A 154 3.42 3.69 -18.47
CA GLY A 154 4.48 4.71 -18.35
C GLY A 154 5.37 4.86 -19.60
N LEU A 155 5.44 3.84 -20.46
CA LEU A 155 6.23 3.92 -21.70
C LEU A 155 5.56 4.82 -22.75
N VAL A 156 4.23 4.79 -22.84
CA VAL A 156 3.46 5.71 -23.72
C VAL A 156 3.70 7.16 -23.32
N LEU A 157 3.69 7.44 -22.01
CA LEU A 157 3.98 8.78 -21.45
C LEU A 157 5.42 9.25 -21.73
N SER A 158 6.32 8.31 -22.02
CA SER A 158 7.73 8.57 -22.37
C SER A 158 7.98 8.59 -23.89
N GLY A 159 6.93 8.49 -24.72
CA GLY A 159 7.03 8.47 -26.18
C GLY A 159 7.52 7.14 -26.78
N ILE A 160 7.49 6.06 -26.00
CA ILE A 160 8.05 4.75 -26.35
C ILE A 160 6.93 3.82 -26.86
N GLY A 161 6.82 3.74 -28.18
CA GLY A 161 5.97 2.79 -28.90
C GLY A 161 4.48 2.87 -28.54
N ASP A 162 3.82 1.70 -28.45
CA ASP A 162 2.40 1.57 -28.09
C ASP A 162 2.17 1.23 -26.60
N GLY A 163 3.23 1.29 -25.80
CA GLY A 163 3.21 0.96 -24.36
C GLY A 163 3.43 -0.52 -24.05
N ARG A 164 3.41 -1.42 -25.03
CA ARG A 164 3.51 -2.89 -24.82
C ARG A 164 4.91 -3.41 -25.08
N HIS A 165 5.85 -2.90 -24.29
CA HIS A 165 7.28 -3.18 -24.40
C HIS A 165 7.90 -3.63 -23.07
N GLY A 166 7.09 -3.91 -22.05
CA GLY A 166 7.54 -4.49 -20.78
C GLY A 166 7.87 -5.98 -20.89
N PHE A 167 8.65 -6.50 -19.94
CA PHE A 167 8.87 -7.93 -19.75
C PHE A 167 8.94 -8.29 -18.25
N ASP A 168 8.46 -9.50 -17.90
CA ASP A 168 8.67 -10.15 -16.61
C ASP A 168 9.18 -11.58 -16.87
N ILE A 169 10.46 -11.81 -16.63
CA ILE A 169 11.13 -13.11 -16.84
C ILE A 169 11.23 -13.79 -15.49
N ALA A 170 10.26 -14.65 -15.16
CA ALA A 170 10.34 -15.51 -13.99
C ALA A 170 11.51 -16.50 -14.13
N LEU A 171 12.36 -16.59 -13.12
CA LEU A 171 13.43 -17.57 -13.02
C LEU A 171 12.93 -18.77 -12.19
N PRO A 172 12.75 -19.97 -12.79
CA PRO A 172 12.35 -21.15 -12.03
C PRO A 172 13.40 -21.53 -10.98
N GLY A 173 12.95 -21.93 -9.79
CA GLY A 173 13.85 -22.37 -8.73
C GLY A 173 14.75 -23.53 -9.19
N GLY A 174 16.07 -23.36 -9.04
CA GLY A 174 17.08 -24.30 -9.51
C GLY A 174 17.58 -24.08 -10.95
N LEU A 175 17.12 -23.02 -11.65
CA LEU A 175 17.72 -22.59 -12.92
C LEU A 175 19.13 -22.02 -12.73
N LEU A 176 19.32 -21.25 -11.66
CA LEU A 176 20.62 -20.80 -11.17
C LEU A 176 21.10 -21.76 -10.06
N SER A 177 22.41 -21.89 -9.92
CA SER A 177 23.02 -22.71 -8.87
C SER A 177 23.36 -21.85 -7.64
N ALA A 178 23.93 -22.45 -6.59
CA ALA A 178 24.33 -21.69 -5.42
C ALA A 178 25.63 -20.92 -5.69
N GLY A 179 25.54 -19.61 -5.90
CA GLY A 179 26.70 -18.75 -6.11
C GLY A 179 26.37 -17.41 -6.76
N ARG A 180 27.41 -16.80 -7.34
CA ARG A 180 27.34 -15.58 -8.14
C ARG A 180 27.13 -15.94 -9.61
N HIS A 181 26.02 -15.48 -10.17
CA HIS A 181 25.65 -15.64 -11.57
C HIS A 181 25.82 -14.33 -12.33
N VAL A 182 26.33 -14.39 -13.56
CA VAL A 182 26.49 -13.23 -14.46
C VAL A 182 25.68 -13.47 -15.72
N LEU A 183 24.51 -12.85 -15.78
CA LEU A 183 23.51 -13.11 -16.79
C LEU A 183 23.44 -11.98 -17.82
N HIS A 184 23.57 -12.32 -19.09
CA HIS A 184 23.47 -11.37 -20.19
C HIS A 184 22.06 -11.44 -20.79
N LEU A 185 21.26 -10.40 -20.56
CA LEU A 185 19.98 -10.21 -21.25
C LEU A 185 20.21 -9.43 -22.56
N CYS A 186 19.84 -10.01 -23.69
CA CYS A 186 20.03 -9.43 -25.02
C CYS A 186 18.84 -9.71 -25.97
N CYS A 187 18.76 -8.97 -27.07
CA CYS A 187 17.81 -9.21 -28.16
C CYS A 187 18.25 -10.44 -28.98
N ALA A 188 17.43 -11.49 -29.02
CA ALA A 188 17.76 -12.79 -29.62
C ALA A 188 18.10 -12.69 -31.13
N GLU A 189 17.47 -11.76 -31.86
CA GLU A 189 17.69 -11.59 -33.29
C GLU A 189 18.97 -10.80 -33.64
N THR A 190 19.53 -10.03 -32.70
CA THR A 190 20.60 -9.04 -32.98
C THR A 190 21.81 -9.12 -32.07
N GLY A 191 21.72 -9.83 -30.94
CA GLY A 191 22.73 -9.85 -29.88
C GLY A 191 22.87 -8.54 -29.11
N ALA A 192 22.05 -7.52 -29.38
CA ALA A 192 22.11 -6.24 -28.69
C ALA A 192 21.68 -6.38 -27.22
N ALA A 193 22.56 -6.03 -26.28
CA ALA A 193 22.28 -6.09 -24.86
C ALA A 193 21.16 -5.11 -24.45
N VAL A 194 20.28 -5.53 -23.54
CA VAL A 194 19.31 -4.63 -22.90
C VAL A 194 20.07 -3.69 -21.95
N PRO A 195 19.81 -2.37 -21.93
CA PRO A 195 20.44 -1.48 -20.96
C PRO A 195 20.17 -1.92 -19.51
N GLY A 196 21.24 -2.16 -18.74
CA GLY A 196 21.22 -2.84 -17.44
C GLY A 196 21.82 -4.25 -17.45
N SER A 197 22.16 -4.78 -18.62
CA SER A 197 22.89 -6.05 -18.83
C SER A 197 24.41 -5.80 -18.94
N PRO A 198 25.29 -6.66 -18.39
CA PRO A 198 24.99 -7.89 -17.66
C PRO A 198 24.45 -7.65 -16.25
N ILE A 199 23.60 -8.57 -15.84
CA ILE A 199 22.93 -8.65 -14.55
C ILE A 199 23.75 -9.55 -13.65
N VAL A 200 24.04 -9.14 -12.41
CA VAL A 200 24.68 -10.00 -11.42
C VAL A 200 23.66 -10.39 -10.36
N ILE A 201 23.46 -11.70 -10.17
CA ILE A 201 22.60 -12.26 -9.13
C ILE A 201 23.47 -13.08 -8.18
N GLU A 202 23.34 -12.83 -6.88
CA GLU A 202 23.94 -13.66 -5.83
C GLU A 202 22.81 -14.34 -5.04
N ASP A 203 22.72 -15.67 -5.12
CA ASP A 203 21.79 -16.45 -4.30
C ASP A 203 22.46 -16.80 -2.95
N PRO A 204 21.92 -16.34 -1.80
CA PRO A 204 22.50 -16.61 -0.50
C PRO A 204 22.26 -18.04 0.02
N THR A 205 21.52 -18.90 -0.68
CA THR A 205 21.16 -20.26 -0.22
C THR A 205 22.24 -21.33 -0.47
N GLY A 206 23.51 -20.94 -0.33
CA GLY A 206 24.67 -21.85 -0.38
C GLY A 206 24.80 -22.77 0.84
N VAL A 207 23.96 -23.80 0.93
CA VAL A 207 24.21 -24.95 1.82
C VAL A 207 25.34 -25.79 1.21
N VAL A 208 26.57 -25.57 1.68
CA VAL A 208 27.70 -26.46 1.37
C VAL A 208 27.49 -27.79 2.10
N THR A 209 26.97 -28.80 1.40
CA THR A 209 27.04 -30.19 1.85
C THR A 209 28.49 -30.67 1.76
N VAL A 210 29.23 -30.55 2.86
CA VAL A 210 30.53 -31.23 3.00
C VAL A 210 30.27 -32.72 3.21
N ASP A 211 30.37 -33.51 2.15
CA ASP A 211 30.41 -34.96 2.26
C ASP A 211 31.67 -35.39 3.03
N VAL A 212 31.48 -35.79 4.29
CA VAL A 212 32.56 -36.35 5.11
C VAL A 212 32.78 -37.81 4.72
N ALA A 213 33.44 -38.02 3.59
CA ALA A 213 34.06 -39.29 3.25
C ALA A 213 35.32 -39.49 4.11
N ILE A 214 35.20 -40.27 5.19
CA ILE A 214 36.35 -40.71 5.98
C ILE A 214 37.15 -41.72 5.15
N ASP A 215 38.34 -41.34 4.71
CA ASP A 215 39.38 -42.32 4.36
C ASP A 215 40.63 -42.12 5.22
N ARG A 216 41.37 -43.20 5.48
CA ARG A 216 42.37 -43.31 6.55
C ARG A 216 43.79 -43.43 6.00
N HIS A 217 44.72 -42.85 6.76
CA HIS A 217 46.19 -42.88 6.55
C HIS A 217 46.66 -41.97 5.38
N VAL A 218 47.82 -41.29 5.39
CA VAL A 218 49.09 -41.44 6.15
C VAL A 218 49.67 -40.05 6.50
N LEU A 219 50.26 -39.88 7.69
CA LEU A 219 51.30 -38.86 7.99
C LEU A 219 52.67 -39.55 7.86
N PRO A 220 53.72 -38.94 7.26
CA PRO A 220 54.51 -37.85 7.89
C PRO A 220 55.23 -36.91 6.86
N PRO A 221 56.32 -36.17 7.18
CA PRO A 221 56.54 -35.16 8.23
C PRO A 221 57.06 -33.79 7.70
N ARG A 222 57.13 -32.79 8.61
CA ARG A 222 58.01 -31.59 8.54
C ARG A 222 59.36 -31.89 9.25
N PRO A 223 60.45 -31.09 9.19
CA PRO A 223 60.70 -29.80 8.48
C PRO A 223 62.13 -29.68 7.85
N ALA A 224 62.55 -28.43 7.55
CA ALA A 224 63.91 -27.85 7.67
C ALA A 224 64.69 -27.48 6.38
N GLY A 225 65.28 -26.26 6.38
CA GLY A 225 66.18 -25.76 5.34
C GLY A 225 66.27 -24.23 5.26
N LEU A 226 67.25 -23.62 5.94
CA LEU A 226 67.57 -22.17 5.88
C LEU A 226 68.73 -21.89 4.89
N ASN A 227 68.91 -20.60 4.57
CA ASN A 227 70.02 -19.95 3.84
C ASN A 227 69.88 -19.88 2.29
N GLY A 228 70.20 -18.77 1.62
CA GLY A 228 70.53 -17.44 2.17
C GLY A 228 71.04 -16.41 1.14
N ALA A 229 70.94 -15.12 1.54
CA ALA A 229 71.74 -13.95 1.13
C ALA A 229 71.86 -13.51 -0.36
N ALA A 230 71.12 -12.43 -0.67
CA ALA A 230 71.61 -11.14 -1.17
C ALA A 230 72.37 -11.00 -2.51
N GLN A 231 71.82 -10.16 -3.40
CA GLN A 231 72.47 -8.89 -3.82
C GLN A 231 71.46 -7.90 -4.46
N SER A 232 71.81 -6.62 -4.48
CA SER A 232 70.91 -5.47 -4.71
C SER A 232 71.35 -4.58 -5.88
N ALA A 233 70.45 -4.36 -6.84
CA ALA A 233 70.47 -3.37 -7.95
C ALA A 233 69.22 -3.65 -8.81
N GLU A 234 68.39 -2.73 -9.29
CA GLU A 234 68.27 -1.26 -9.19
C GLU A 234 66.77 -0.91 -9.05
N ALA A 235 66.44 0.33 -8.65
CA ALA A 235 65.07 0.81 -8.72
C ALA A 235 64.75 1.35 -10.13
N PRO A 236 63.66 0.91 -10.79
CA PRO A 236 62.98 1.72 -11.78
C PRO A 236 62.02 2.70 -11.08
N ASP A 237 62.20 3.97 -11.39
CA ASP A 237 61.40 5.09 -10.92
C ASP A 237 59.97 5.03 -11.50
N ALA A 238 58.95 4.90 -10.65
CA ALA A 238 57.53 5.06 -10.99
C ALA A 238 56.63 5.19 -9.75
N ALA A 239 56.44 6.43 -9.28
CA ALA A 239 55.25 6.76 -8.47
C ALA A 239 54.00 6.88 -9.39
N PRO A 240 52.78 6.64 -8.87
CA PRO A 240 51.67 6.06 -9.65
C PRO A 240 50.74 7.12 -10.28
N PRO A 241 49.52 6.70 -10.69
CA PRO A 241 48.38 7.29 -9.98
C PRO A 241 47.26 6.30 -9.63
N ALA A 242 46.38 6.76 -8.74
CA ALA A 242 45.09 6.13 -8.49
C ALA A 242 44.21 6.18 -9.75
N ASN A 243 44.01 5.02 -10.38
CA ASN A 243 42.99 4.81 -11.41
C ASN A 243 41.56 4.88 -10.86
N PHE A 244 41.40 4.89 -9.54
CA PHE A 244 40.14 5.12 -8.86
C PHE A 244 39.96 6.59 -8.45
N ARG A 245 38.70 7.04 -8.43
CA ARG A 245 38.24 8.14 -7.57
C ARG A 245 37.35 7.53 -6.51
N ALA A 246 37.64 7.75 -5.24
CA ALA A 246 36.81 7.29 -4.15
C ALA A 246 36.67 8.36 -3.07
N HIS A 247 35.63 8.23 -2.26
CA HIS A 247 35.41 8.96 -1.02
C HIS A 247 34.63 8.09 -0.05
N LEU A 248 34.89 8.27 1.24
CA LEU A 248 34.11 7.69 2.32
C LEU A 248 33.33 8.84 2.98
N ASP A 249 32.00 8.77 2.98
CA ASP A 249 31.15 9.82 3.54
C ASP A 249 30.96 9.62 5.05
N GLU A 250 30.64 8.40 5.50
CA GLU A 250 30.34 8.09 6.91
C GLU A 250 30.71 6.64 7.30
N VAL A 251 31.04 6.44 8.57
CA VAL A 251 31.16 5.15 9.26
C VAL A 251 30.33 5.26 10.54
N SER A 252 29.30 4.44 10.69
CA SER A 252 28.31 4.51 11.79
C SER A 252 27.97 3.12 12.34
N ASP A 253 27.31 3.05 13.51
CA ASP A 253 26.78 1.78 14.07
C ASP A 253 25.79 1.04 13.15
N THR A 254 25.29 1.71 12.11
CA THR A 254 24.31 1.16 11.16
C THR A 254 24.88 0.87 9.79
N GLU A 255 25.74 1.73 9.25
CA GLU A 255 26.30 1.59 7.90
C GLU A 255 27.61 2.35 7.69
N ILE A 256 28.32 1.93 6.63
CA ILE A 256 29.49 2.55 6.05
C ILE A 256 29.10 3.01 4.65
N SER A 257 29.16 4.31 4.37
CA SER A 257 28.73 4.89 3.09
C SER A 257 29.85 5.64 2.39
N GLY A 258 29.85 5.61 1.07
CA GLY A 258 30.88 6.22 0.24
C GLY A 258 30.55 6.16 -1.24
N TRP A 259 31.55 6.43 -2.07
CA TRP A 259 31.50 6.17 -3.51
C TRP A 259 32.88 5.81 -4.05
N ILE A 260 32.93 5.01 -5.13
CA ILE A 260 34.16 4.64 -5.82
C ILE A 260 33.90 4.39 -7.32
N MET A 261 34.78 4.91 -8.16
CA MET A 261 34.70 4.85 -9.63
C MET A 261 36.08 4.61 -10.25
N GLN A 262 36.18 3.68 -11.20
CA GLN A 262 37.37 3.45 -12.01
C GLN A 262 37.36 4.39 -13.22
N ARG A 263 38.37 5.26 -13.33
CA ARG A 263 38.44 6.34 -14.34
C ARG A 263 38.50 5.82 -15.77
N ASP A 264 39.26 4.75 -15.97
CA ASP A 264 39.59 4.21 -17.30
C ASP A 264 38.48 3.29 -17.83
N GLU A 265 37.56 2.88 -16.96
CA GLU A 265 36.42 2.04 -17.32
C GLU A 265 35.14 2.52 -16.60
N PRO A 266 34.52 3.64 -17.04
CA PRO A 266 33.36 4.23 -16.35
C PRO A 266 32.12 3.33 -16.30
N SER A 267 32.04 2.30 -17.14
CA SER A 267 31.02 1.25 -17.09
C SER A 267 31.26 0.22 -15.97
N HIS A 268 32.49 0.12 -15.45
CA HIS A 268 32.82 -0.78 -14.36
C HIS A 268 32.15 -0.32 -13.05
N ARG A 269 31.80 -1.29 -12.19
CA ARG A 269 31.20 -1.05 -10.86
C ARG A 269 32.03 -1.77 -9.81
N CYS A 270 32.84 -1.00 -9.10
CA CYS A 270 33.78 -1.50 -8.11
C CYS A 270 33.06 -2.22 -6.96
N ILE A 271 33.66 -3.29 -6.43
CA ILE A 271 33.18 -3.97 -5.24
C ILE A 271 33.94 -3.42 -4.04
N VAL A 272 33.23 -2.84 -3.08
CA VAL A 272 33.81 -2.35 -1.83
C VAL A 272 33.71 -3.45 -0.78
N ALA A 273 34.85 -3.85 -0.23
CA ALA A 273 34.97 -4.81 0.84
C ALA A 273 35.40 -4.12 2.15
N LEU A 274 34.74 -4.50 3.25
CA LEU A 274 35.17 -4.19 4.60
C LEU A 274 36.00 -5.36 5.13
N LYS A 275 37.24 -5.09 5.55
CA LYS A 275 38.16 -6.04 6.18
C LYS A 275 38.46 -5.65 7.63
N GLU A 276 38.79 -6.66 8.42
CA GLU A 276 39.55 -6.56 9.67
C GLU A 276 40.68 -7.60 9.56
N ASP A 277 41.93 -7.15 9.73
CA ASP A 277 43.13 -7.90 9.34
C ASP A 277 42.99 -8.51 7.91
N GLU A 278 43.17 -9.83 7.77
CA GLU A 278 42.99 -10.55 6.50
C GLU A 278 41.56 -11.04 6.25
N ARG A 279 40.63 -10.79 7.16
CA ARG A 279 39.26 -11.29 7.07
C ARG A 279 38.34 -10.25 6.45
N VAL A 280 37.74 -10.57 5.32
CA VAL A 280 36.61 -9.78 4.78
C VAL A 280 35.35 -10.05 5.60
N LEU A 281 34.74 -8.99 6.11
CA LEU A 281 33.57 -9.00 6.99
C LEU A 281 32.26 -8.70 6.26
N ALA A 282 32.30 -7.83 5.25
CA ALA A 282 31.16 -7.52 4.38
C ALA A 282 31.64 -6.99 3.01
N ARG A 283 30.75 -7.02 2.01
CA ARG A 283 30.99 -6.53 0.65
C ARG A 283 29.74 -5.83 0.11
N THR A 284 29.90 -4.87 -0.79
CA THR A 284 28.81 -4.19 -1.51
C THR A 284 29.29 -3.69 -2.87
N VAL A 285 28.38 -3.48 -3.82
CA VAL A 285 28.70 -2.91 -5.14
C VAL A 285 28.47 -1.40 -5.12
N ALA A 286 29.42 -0.64 -5.65
CA ALA A 286 29.32 0.80 -5.80
C ALA A 286 28.51 1.18 -7.06
N SER A 287 27.19 0.98 -7.03
CA SER A 287 26.28 1.18 -8.16
C SER A 287 25.14 2.18 -7.93
N ARG A 288 24.99 2.73 -6.71
CA ARG A 288 23.89 3.65 -6.37
C ARG A 288 24.08 5.00 -7.05
N PHE A 289 23.00 5.56 -7.60
CA PHE A 289 23.00 6.91 -8.19
C PHE A 289 23.06 8.00 -7.12
N ARG A 290 23.90 9.02 -7.36
CA ARG A 290 23.98 10.24 -6.55
C ARG A 290 23.94 11.48 -7.45
N PRO A 291 22.94 12.38 -7.29
CA PRO A 291 22.82 13.59 -8.11
C PRO A 291 24.03 14.52 -8.01
N ASP A 292 24.69 14.59 -6.85
CA ASP A 292 25.89 15.39 -6.62
C ASP A 292 27.12 14.83 -7.35
N LEU A 293 27.23 13.50 -7.48
CA LEU A 293 28.27 12.85 -8.28
C LEU A 293 28.08 13.14 -9.78
N ALA A 294 26.84 13.04 -10.28
CA ALA A 294 26.51 13.41 -11.65
C ALA A 294 26.81 14.90 -11.93
N ALA A 295 26.38 15.81 -11.03
CA ALA A 295 26.64 17.23 -11.14
C ALA A 295 28.15 17.59 -11.06
N ALA A 296 28.94 16.80 -10.32
CA ALA A 296 30.39 16.91 -10.25
C ALA A 296 31.16 16.21 -11.40
N GLY A 297 30.45 15.73 -12.43
CA GLY A 297 31.06 15.09 -13.60
C GLY A 297 31.69 13.72 -13.31
N VAL A 298 31.22 13.01 -12.29
CA VAL A 298 31.66 11.65 -11.95
C VAL A 298 30.82 10.65 -12.77
N GLY A 299 31.21 10.45 -14.04
CA GLY A 299 30.57 9.49 -14.94
C GLY A 299 29.06 9.73 -15.11
N ASP A 300 28.28 8.66 -14.97
CA ASP A 300 26.81 8.65 -14.94
C ASP A 300 26.20 8.85 -13.53
N GLY A 301 27.01 9.14 -12.51
CA GLY A 301 26.58 9.31 -11.11
C GLY A 301 26.30 8.01 -10.35
N CYS A 302 26.36 6.83 -10.98
CA CYS A 302 26.00 5.54 -10.39
C CYS A 302 27.19 4.82 -9.72
N TYR A 303 27.89 5.51 -8.80
CA TYR A 303 29.14 5.03 -8.18
C TYR A 303 29.11 4.98 -6.65
N ALA A 304 27.95 5.20 -6.03
CA ALA A 304 27.83 5.23 -4.58
C ALA A 304 27.54 3.85 -3.97
N PHE A 305 27.94 3.65 -2.72
CA PHE A 305 27.67 2.44 -1.95
C PHE A 305 27.20 2.77 -0.54
N ASN A 306 26.35 1.88 -0.01
CA ASN A 306 26.07 1.76 1.42
C ASN A 306 26.35 0.29 1.78
N LEU A 307 27.16 0.08 2.81
CA LEU A 307 27.53 -1.22 3.35
C LEU A 307 27.03 -1.29 4.80
N ALA A 308 26.06 -2.17 5.06
CA ALA A 308 25.52 -2.33 6.41
C ALA A 308 26.63 -2.76 7.41
N MET A 309 26.66 -2.14 8.58
CA MET A 309 27.67 -2.44 9.61
C MET A 309 27.47 -3.88 10.14
N PRO A 310 28.46 -4.79 10.02
CA PRO A 310 28.32 -6.15 10.53
C PRO A 310 28.06 -6.18 12.03
N ARG A 311 27.06 -6.95 12.47
CA ARG A 311 26.73 -7.10 13.91
C ARG A 311 27.87 -7.65 14.76
N SER A 312 28.88 -8.27 14.15
CA SER A 312 30.10 -8.72 14.82
C SER A 312 31.05 -7.59 15.24
N LEU A 313 30.83 -6.36 14.74
CA LEU A 313 31.57 -5.14 15.10
C LEU A 313 30.79 -4.23 16.07
N LEU A 314 29.68 -4.74 16.60
CA LEU A 314 28.76 -4.04 17.52
C LEU A 314 28.83 -4.63 18.94
N ASP A 315 30.02 -5.10 19.35
CA ASP A 315 30.29 -5.67 20.67
C ASP A 315 30.81 -4.64 21.69
N GLY A 316 31.23 -3.46 21.22
CA GLY A 316 31.76 -2.36 22.02
C GLY A 316 33.28 -2.33 22.13
N GLU A 317 34.00 -3.26 21.49
CA GLU A 317 35.46 -3.27 21.40
C GLU A 317 36.01 -2.40 20.27
N GLU A 318 37.33 -2.22 20.25
CA GLU A 318 38.04 -1.46 19.21
C GLU A 318 38.45 -2.39 18.05
N HIS A 319 37.95 -2.09 16.85
CA HIS A 319 38.19 -2.80 15.61
C HIS A 319 38.99 -1.93 14.65
N LEU A 320 39.98 -2.50 13.96
CA LEU A 320 40.76 -1.80 12.94
C LEU A 320 40.26 -2.19 11.55
N LEU A 321 39.53 -1.28 10.91
CA LEU A 321 38.76 -1.56 9.70
C LEU A 321 39.44 -1.03 8.44
N GLU A 322 39.73 -1.91 7.49
CA GLU A 322 40.19 -1.57 6.16
C GLU A 322 39.00 -1.58 5.18
N ILE A 323 38.76 -0.47 4.50
CA ILE A 323 37.71 -0.36 3.47
C ILE A 323 38.42 -0.28 2.11
N ILE A 324 38.31 -1.32 1.30
CA ILE A 324 39.09 -1.49 0.07
C ILE A 324 38.19 -1.78 -1.14
N GLU A 325 38.67 -1.43 -2.32
CA GLU A 325 38.24 -2.05 -3.56
C GLU A 325 38.76 -3.49 -3.58
N GLN A 326 37.87 -4.45 -3.82
CA GLN A 326 38.11 -5.86 -3.59
C GLN A 326 39.18 -6.47 -4.51
N ASP A 327 39.15 -6.14 -5.80
CA ASP A 327 39.89 -6.89 -6.81
C ASP A 327 41.32 -6.35 -7.00
N THR A 328 41.52 -5.06 -6.75
CA THR A 328 42.84 -4.38 -6.77
C THR A 328 43.44 -4.14 -5.39
N GLY A 329 42.66 -4.25 -4.32
CA GLY A 329 43.07 -3.89 -2.95
C GLY A 329 43.18 -2.38 -2.69
N PHE A 330 42.67 -1.53 -3.59
CA PHE A 330 42.80 -0.08 -3.47
C PHE A 330 42.04 0.46 -2.23
N PRO A 331 42.68 1.14 -1.27
CA PRO A 331 42.01 1.61 -0.06
C PRO A 331 41.19 2.88 -0.29
N LEU A 332 39.97 2.91 0.23
CA LEU A 332 39.05 4.05 0.13
C LEU A 332 39.32 5.13 1.18
N SER A 333 40.09 4.82 2.22
CA SER A 333 40.63 5.75 3.23
C SER A 333 42.16 5.73 3.21
N ALA A 334 42.80 6.83 3.61
CA ALA A 334 44.27 6.93 3.62
C ALA A 334 44.94 6.08 4.71
N GLU A 335 44.20 5.81 5.81
CA GLU A 335 44.58 4.95 6.92
C GLU A 335 43.37 4.06 7.28
N PRO A 336 43.56 2.88 7.90
CA PRO A 336 42.45 2.07 8.40
C PRO A 336 41.62 2.82 9.44
N VAL A 337 40.30 2.61 9.43
CA VAL A 337 39.36 3.24 10.35
C VAL A 337 39.35 2.48 11.68
N LEU A 338 39.86 3.11 12.74
CA LEU A 338 39.66 2.59 14.10
C LEU A 338 38.21 2.85 14.52
N TRP A 339 37.44 1.77 14.69
CA TRP A 339 36.01 1.80 14.99
C TRP A 339 35.70 1.21 16.37
N ARG A 340 34.77 1.82 17.11
CA ARG A 340 34.22 1.27 18.36
C ARG A 340 32.74 1.58 18.44
N SER A 341 31.91 0.54 18.58
CA SER A 341 30.45 0.69 18.66
C SER A 341 29.99 1.33 19.97
N ALA A 342 28.95 2.17 19.92
CA ALA A 342 28.46 2.93 21.08
C ALA A 342 27.43 2.16 21.93
N ALA A 343 27.75 0.91 22.33
CA ALA A 343 26.81 0.01 23.00
C ALA A 343 27.12 -0.29 24.49
N GLY A 344 26.64 0.58 25.39
CA GLY A 344 26.27 0.21 26.76
C GLY A 344 27.33 0.30 27.87
N THR A 345 27.33 1.42 28.62
CA THR A 345 28.01 1.50 29.93
C THR A 345 27.05 1.87 31.06
N GLY A 346 26.66 0.85 31.84
CA GLY A 346 26.09 1.03 33.16
C GLY A 346 27.16 1.35 34.21
N GLY A 347 27.54 2.63 34.30
CA GLY A 347 28.08 3.30 35.49
C GLY A 347 29.38 2.79 36.17
N ALA A 348 30.47 3.54 35.99
CA ALA A 348 31.39 3.92 37.08
C ALA A 348 32.21 5.18 36.73
N ALA A 349 32.50 5.99 37.74
CA ALA A 349 32.89 7.40 37.63
C ALA A 349 34.39 7.72 37.36
N LEU A 350 34.61 8.99 36.94
CA LEU A 350 35.75 9.91 37.26
C LEU A 350 36.99 10.04 36.33
N ALA A 351 37.05 11.26 35.74
CA ALA A 351 38.17 12.23 35.76
C ALA A 351 39.33 12.16 34.73
N GLY A 352 39.57 13.31 34.07
CA GLY A 352 40.88 13.68 33.50
C GLY A 352 40.87 14.35 32.12
N ALA A 353 40.99 15.69 32.06
CA ALA A 353 41.48 16.42 30.87
C ALA A 353 42.92 16.91 31.17
N PRO A 354 43.88 16.85 30.23
CA PRO A 354 44.21 17.99 29.32
C PRO A 354 44.80 17.56 27.94
N SER A 355 45.22 18.41 26.97
CA SER A 355 44.74 19.72 26.45
C SER A 355 45.60 20.16 25.24
N SER A 356 45.01 20.84 24.22
CA SER A 356 45.68 21.61 23.12
C SER A 356 46.51 20.78 22.10
N THR A 357 46.67 21.15 20.81
CA THR A 357 46.81 22.49 20.18
C THR A 357 46.16 22.68 18.79
N GLU A 358 46.05 23.95 18.40
CA GLU A 358 45.49 24.57 17.18
C GLU A 358 46.13 24.08 15.85
N ILE A 359 45.52 24.27 14.66
CA ILE A 359 45.46 25.53 13.87
C ILE A 359 44.15 25.63 13.02
N ALA A 360 43.67 26.86 12.78
CA ALA A 360 42.41 27.22 12.08
C ALA A 360 42.68 27.85 10.68
N PRO A 361 41.75 28.58 9.99
CA PRO A 361 40.27 28.62 10.02
C PRO A 361 39.61 28.56 8.61
N ARG A 362 38.27 28.49 8.53
CA ARG A 362 37.45 28.97 7.38
C ARG A 362 36.26 29.83 7.86
N PRO A 363 35.72 30.73 7.03
CA PRO A 363 35.14 32.00 7.50
C PRO A 363 33.73 31.91 8.10
N GLN A 364 33.42 32.87 8.98
CA GLN A 364 32.11 33.07 9.60
C GLN A 364 31.18 33.91 8.71
N THR A 365 29.90 33.53 8.67
CA THR A 365 28.77 34.47 8.70
C THR A 365 27.71 33.96 9.68
N ASP A 366 27.23 34.87 10.54
CA ASP A 366 26.16 34.81 11.55
C ASP A 366 25.74 33.47 12.19
N ARG A 367 26.30 33.23 13.40
CA ARG A 367 25.90 32.15 14.32
C ARG A 367 24.84 32.54 15.36
N LEU A 368 24.42 33.80 15.43
CA LEU A 368 23.67 34.34 16.59
C LEU A 368 22.24 33.79 16.73
N SER A 369 21.55 33.44 15.63
CA SER A 369 20.22 32.80 15.68
C SER A 369 20.25 31.34 16.16
N SER A 370 21.40 30.67 16.08
CA SER A 370 21.52 29.22 16.33
C SER A 370 21.69 28.84 17.81
N ILE A 371 21.97 29.80 18.69
CA ILE A 371 22.21 29.56 20.13
C ILE A 371 20.89 29.62 20.91
N GLU A 372 20.00 30.57 20.60
CA GLU A 372 18.68 30.67 21.22
C GLU A 372 17.76 29.50 20.82
N ALA A 373 17.81 29.09 19.54
CA ALA A 373 17.12 27.89 19.06
C ALA A 373 17.61 26.61 19.77
N ARG A 374 18.91 26.49 20.04
CA ARG A 374 19.48 25.37 20.82
C ARG A 374 19.10 25.40 22.29
N ALA A 375 18.97 26.59 22.89
CA ALA A 375 18.52 26.72 24.29
C ALA A 375 17.07 26.25 24.45
N ALA A 376 16.15 26.74 23.60
CA ALA A 376 14.74 26.33 23.62
C ALA A 376 14.55 24.82 23.37
N TYR A 377 15.33 24.24 22.45
CA TYR A 377 15.30 22.79 22.20
C TYR A 377 15.86 21.96 23.38
N THR A 378 16.77 22.53 24.17
CA THR A 378 17.35 21.84 25.33
C THR A 378 16.37 21.73 26.50
N GLU A 379 15.44 22.67 26.67
CA GLU A 379 14.34 22.54 27.66
C GLU A 379 13.38 21.39 27.29
N GLY A 380 13.09 21.20 26.00
CA GLY A 380 12.35 20.02 25.52
C GLY A 380 13.07 18.68 25.80
N ARG A 381 14.41 18.70 25.90
CA ARG A 381 15.22 17.53 26.22
C ARG A 381 15.05 17.03 27.66
N ALA A 382 14.40 17.81 28.54
CA ALA A 382 14.02 17.35 29.88
C ALA A 382 13.04 16.17 29.85
N LEU A 383 12.18 16.05 28.82
CA LEU A 383 11.32 14.87 28.62
C LEU A 383 12.09 13.63 28.12
N LEU A 384 13.22 13.81 27.44
CA LEU A 384 14.03 12.70 26.91
C LEU A 384 14.92 12.04 27.98
N ALA A 385 15.19 12.73 29.10
CA ALA A 385 15.99 12.19 30.20
C ALA A 385 15.30 11.04 30.97
N ASP A 386 13.97 10.90 30.87
CA ASP A 386 13.20 9.88 31.59
C ASP A 386 13.05 8.55 30.81
N VAL A 387 13.47 8.54 29.53
CA VAL A 387 13.49 7.31 28.70
C VAL A 387 14.40 6.23 29.29
N GLY A 388 15.40 6.62 30.09
CA GLY A 388 16.32 5.71 30.79
C GLY A 388 15.76 5.06 32.06
N ARG A 389 14.53 5.37 32.50
CA ARG A 389 13.92 4.79 33.72
C ARG A 389 12.78 3.80 33.47
N TYR A 390 12.51 3.45 32.22
CA TYR A 390 11.56 2.38 31.88
C TYR A 390 12.15 0.99 32.16
N ARG A 391 12.30 0.66 33.45
CA ARG A 391 12.15 -0.72 33.90
C ARG A 391 10.82 -1.24 33.37
N THR A 392 10.81 -2.49 32.94
CA THR A 392 9.59 -3.27 32.72
C THR A 392 8.72 -3.17 33.98
N GLY A 393 7.68 -2.34 33.91
CA GLY A 393 6.80 -2.11 35.05
C GLY A 393 6.15 -3.42 35.45
N LEU A 394 6.46 -3.92 36.65
CA LEU A 394 5.62 -4.94 37.27
C LEU A 394 4.22 -4.33 37.36
N ARG A 395 3.26 -4.98 36.70
CA ARG A 395 1.88 -4.51 36.63
C ARG A 395 1.31 -4.42 38.04
N SER A 396 0.66 -3.30 38.35
CA SER A 396 -0.34 -3.31 39.43
C SER A 396 -1.55 -4.11 38.95
N ALA A 397 -2.10 -4.98 39.78
CA ALA A 397 -3.25 -5.83 39.43
C ALA A 397 -4.59 -5.06 39.50
N THR A 398 -4.60 -3.78 39.10
CA THR A 398 -5.66 -2.80 39.45
C THR A 398 -6.12 -1.87 38.34
N ASP A 399 -5.59 -1.95 37.12
CA ASP A 399 -6.08 -1.13 36.00
C ASP A 399 -7.40 -1.71 35.46
N VAL A 400 -8.49 -1.28 36.10
CA VAL A 400 -9.86 -1.63 35.73
C VAL A 400 -10.33 -0.70 34.60
N GLY A 401 -10.40 -1.21 33.38
CA GLY A 401 -10.94 -0.50 32.23
C GLY A 401 -10.87 -1.29 30.93
N THR A 402 -11.61 -0.84 29.91
CA THR A 402 -11.60 -1.46 28.58
C THR A 402 -10.25 -1.22 27.89
N ARG A 403 -9.59 -2.29 27.45
CA ARG A 403 -8.35 -2.22 26.67
C ARG A 403 -8.64 -1.91 25.23
N ILE A 404 -7.90 -0.97 24.64
CA ILE A 404 -8.09 -0.55 23.25
C ILE A 404 -6.82 -0.81 22.44
N LEU A 405 -6.95 -1.70 21.46
CA LEU A 405 -5.93 -2.10 20.51
C LEU A 405 -6.18 -1.29 19.22
N PHE A 406 -5.44 -0.20 19.02
CA PHE A 406 -5.58 0.59 17.80
C PHE A 406 -4.78 -0.03 16.67
N ASP A 407 -5.47 -0.39 15.59
CA ASP A 407 -4.83 -0.83 14.36
C ASP A 407 -4.42 0.39 13.52
N VAL A 408 -3.11 0.53 13.36
CA VAL A 408 -2.41 1.57 12.60
C VAL A 408 -1.59 0.99 11.44
N SER A 409 -1.95 -0.22 10.97
CA SER A 409 -1.25 -0.92 9.86
C SER A 409 -1.15 -0.07 8.60
N ASP A 410 -2.23 0.62 8.24
CA ASP A 410 -2.35 1.50 7.08
C ASP A 410 -1.39 2.69 7.15
N LEU A 411 -1.34 3.35 8.31
CA LEU A 411 -0.39 4.43 8.60
C LEU A 411 1.06 3.97 8.47
N ILE A 412 1.40 2.78 8.96
CA ILE A 412 2.77 2.24 8.92
C ILE A 412 3.15 1.79 7.49
N TYR A 413 2.25 1.11 6.79
CA TYR A 413 2.41 0.77 5.38
C TYR A 413 2.68 2.00 4.52
N TYR A 414 1.93 3.07 4.74
CA TYR A 414 2.01 4.32 4.01
C TYR A 414 3.35 5.04 4.19
N ILE A 415 3.87 5.16 5.42
CA ILE A 415 5.17 5.83 5.67
C ILE A 415 6.36 5.05 5.11
N GLY A 416 6.20 3.76 4.79
CA GLY A 416 7.18 3.00 4.01
C GLY A 416 7.28 3.40 2.53
N HIS A 417 6.30 4.15 2.02
CA HIS A 417 6.21 4.61 0.63
C HIS A 417 6.29 6.13 0.49
N HIS A 418 6.04 6.89 1.56
CA HIS A 418 5.79 8.33 1.49
C HIS A 418 6.43 9.09 2.65
N PRO A 419 7.19 10.18 2.39
CA PRO A 419 7.83 10.96 3.44
C PRO A 419 6.82 11.80 4.24
N ASN A 420 5.70 12.23 3.62
CA ASN A 420 4.72 13.11 4.26
C ASN A 420 3.33 12.46 4.37
N LEU A 421 2.69 12.64 5.54
CA LEU A 421 1.35 12.16 5.82
C LEU A 421 0.31 12.99 5.05
N THR A 422 -0.67 12.31 4.47
CA THR A 422 -1.82 12.95 3.80
C THR A 422 -3.09 12.18 4.13
N GLY A 423 -4.26 12.77 3.83
CA GLY A 423 -5.55 12.08 3.87
C GLY A 423 -5.81 11.27 5.14
N ILE A 424 -6.19 10.00 4.97
CA ILE A 424 -6.60 9.08 6.05
C ILE A 424 -5.45 8.80 7.03
N GLN A 425 -4.21 8.77 6.57
CA GLN A 425 -3.04 8.49 7.42
C GLN A 425 -2.70 9.69 8.30
N ARG A 426 -2.93 10.93 7.81
CA ARG A 426 -2.86 12.13 8.65
C ARG A 426 -3.99 12.17 9.70
N VAL A 427 -5.22 11.78 9.34
CA VAL A 427 -6.33 11.61 10.31
C VAL A 427 -5.96 10.60 11.42
N GLN A 428 -5.40 9.44 11.05
CA GLN A 428 -4.93 8.44 12.00
C GLN A 428 -3.88 9.00 12.95
N SER A 429 -2.84 9.65 12.41
CA SER A 429 -1.77 10.26 13.21
C SER A 429 -2.32 11.27 14.23
N SER A 430 -3.21 12.17 13.79
CA SER A 430 -3.84 13.17 14.66
C SER A 430 -4.69 12.54 15.77
N ILE A 431 -5.47 11.49 15.47
CA ILE A 431 -6.25 10.76 16.48
C ILE A 431 -5.32 10.04 17.47
N VAL A 432 -4.29 9.35 16.99
CA VAL A 432 -3.32 8.64 17.83
C VAL A 432 -2.57 9.59 18.76
N LEU A 433 -2.09 10.73 18.24
CA LEU A 433 -1.45 11.75 19.06
C LEU A 433 -2.41 12.32 20.09
N ALA A 434 -3.63 12.74 19.70
CA ALA A 434 -4.64 13.26 20.62
C ALA A 434 -4.97 12.28 21.77
N ILE A 435 -5.11 10.98 21.47
CA ILE A 435 -5.34 9.92 22.47
C ILE A 435 -4.23 9.91 23.53
N VAL A 436 -2.98 10.01 23.08
CA VAL A 436 -1.80 9.81 23.93
C VAL A 436 -1.35 11.08 24.64
N THR A 437 -1.47 12.25 24.02
CA THR A 437 -1.10 13.55 24.61
C THR A 437 -2.13 14.05 25.60
N SER A 438 -3.41 13.70 25.42
CA SER A 438 -4.51 14.20 26.25
C SER A 438 -4.98 13.22 27.33
N GLU A 439 -4.40 12.01 27.38
CA GLU A 439 -4.69 10.96 28.36
C GLU A 439 -6.19 10.60 28.52
N VAL A 440 -6.98 10.71 27.43
CA VAL A 440 -8.41 10.33 27.39
C VAL A 440 -8.67 8.85 27.75
N VAL A 441 -7.63 8.03 27.70
CA VAL A 441 -7.58 6.67 28.24
C VAL A 441 -6.18 6.44 28.82
N PRO A 442 -6.03 5.77 29.98
CA PRO A 442 -4.73 5.43 30.54
C PRO A 442 -3.84 4.70 29.54
N ARG A 443 -2.59 5.15 29.38
CA ARG A 443 -1.62 4.58 28.41
C ARG A 443 -1.36 3.08 28.61
N SER A 444 -1.59 2.55 29.83
CA SER A 444 -1.51 1.13 30.17
C SER A 444 -2.63 0.28 29.55
N LEU A 445 -3.76 0.88 29.19
CA LEU A 445 -4.90 0.23 28.53
C LEU A 445 -4.86 0.37 27.00
N VAL A 446 -3.87 1.09 26.44
CA VAL A 446 -3.71 1.31 25.00
C VAL A 446 -2.59 0.45 24.44
N THR A 447 -2.82 -0.15 23.28
CA THR A 447 -1.78 -0.85 22.49
C THR A 447 -1.93 -0.49 21.03
N PHE A 448 -0.84 -0.12 20.36
CA PHE A 448 -0.83 0.13 18.93
C PHE A 448 -0.39 -1.13 18.20
N LEU A 449 -1.20 -1.61 17.27
CA LEU A 449 -0.96 -2.79 16.47
C LEU A 449 -0.72 -2.44 15.01
N SER A 450 0.12 -3.25 14.36
CA SER A 450 0.32 -3.27 12.92
C SER A 450 0.23 -4.71 12.43
N PHE A 451 -0.28 -4.93 11.24
CA PHE A 451 -0.33 -6.24 10.61
C PHE A 451 0.91 -6.46 9.76
N ASN A 452 1.75 -7.42 10.16
CA ASN A 452 2.93 -7.79 9.41
C ASN A 452 2.53 -8.59 8.15
N ALA A 453 2.74 -7.98 6.97
CA ALA A 453 2.32 -8.54 5.70
C ALA A 453 3.13 -9.76 5.24
N ARG A 454 4.36 -9.95 5.76
CA ARG A 454 5.22 -11.13 5.51
C ARG A 454 4.77 -12.31 6.37
N SER A 455 4.71 -12.15 7.70
CA SER A 455 4.39 -13.24 8.64
C SER A 455 2.89 -13.50 8.81
N LYS A 456 2.03 -12.59 8.30
CA LYS A 456 0.57 -12.59 8.50
C LYS A 456 0.18 -12.55 9.98
N ARG A 457 0.97 -11.88 10.83
CA ARG A 457 0.75 -11.74 12.29
C ARG A 457 0.53 -10.30 12.69
N TRP A 458 -0.15 -10.08 13.80
CA TRP A 458 -0.12 -8.78 14.47
C TRP A 458 1.24 -8.56 15.14
N VAL A 459 1.72 -7.33 15.09
CA VAL A 459 2.86 -6.87 15.88
C VAL A 459 2.44 -5.65 16.70
N ALA A 460 2.84 -5.61 17.97
CA ALA A 460 2.69 -4.46 18.82
C ALA A 460 3.84 -3.47 18.57
N ILE A 461 3.50 -2.22 18.31
CA ILE A 461 4.43 -1.12 18.05
C ILE A 461 4.75 -0.43 19.39
N PRO A 462 6.02 -0.15 19.72
CA PRO A 462 6.35 0.55 20.96
C PRO A 462 5.74 1.95 20.98
N THR A 463 4.80 2.19 21.90
CA THR A 463 4.06 3.46 22.02
C THR A 463 4.99 4.68 22.06
N GLY A 464 6.10 4.62 22.80
CA GLY A 464 7.09 5.70 22.86
C GLY A 464 7.72 6.03 21.51
N PHE A 465 8.08 5.01 20.73
CA PHE A 465 8.64 5.20 19.38
C PHE A 465 7.60 5.77 18.43
N LEU A 466 6.36 5.27 18.47
CA LEU A 466 5.27 5.75 17.62
C LEU A 466 4.96 7.23 17.89
N ILE A 467 4.89 7.68 19.14
CA ILE A 467 4.66 9.11 19.46
C ILE A 467 5.74 9.98 18.83
N SER A 468 7.01 9.67 19.08
CA SER A 468 8.13 10.45 18.55
C SER A 468 8.10 10.49 17.03
N LEU A 469 7.91 9.34 16.37
CA LEU A 469 7.79 9.26 14.92
C LEU A 469 6.65 10.11 14.37
N LEU A 470 5.45 10.00 14.97
CA LEU A 470 4.30 10.76 14.49
C LEU A 470 4.47 12.26 14.67
N GLN A 471 5.07 12.72 15.77
CA GLN A 471 5.40 14.15 15.96
C GLN A 471 6.43 14.65 14.94
N ASP A 472 7.46 13.85 14.67
CA ASP A 472 8.53 14.15 13.70
C ASP A 472 7.99 14.25 12.27
N LEU A 473 6.96 13.46 11.93
CA LEU A 473 6.29 13.49 10.62
C LEU A 473 5.44 14.75 10.36
N PHE A 474 5.09 15.57 11.37
CA PHE A 474 4.51 16.90 11.14
C PHE A 474 5.57 17.93 10.70
N LEU A 475 6.85 17.68 10.99
CA LEU A 475 7.94 18.56 10.63
C LEU A 475 8.42 18.31 9.18
N PRO A 476 9.02 19.31 8.52
CA PRO A 476 9.70 19.11 7.25
C PRO A 476 10.88 18.14 7.36
N GLU A 477 11.18 17.41 6.28
CA GLU A 477 12.11 16.26 6.32
C GLU A 477 13.53 16.60 6.83
N THR A 478 14.05 17.80 6.56
CA THR A 478 15.39 18.20 7.05
C THR A 478 15.43 18.56 8.54
N GLN A 479 14.28 18.62 9.21
CA GLN A 479 14.16 18.88 10.64
C GLN A 479 13.93 17.59 11.45
N ARG A 480 13.80 16.45 10.76
CA ARG A 480 13.47 15.15 11.36
C ARG A 480 14.66 14.48 12.04
N LEU A 481 14.36 13.71 13.07
CA LEU A 481 15.34 13.02 13.92
C LEU A 481 15.03 11.53 14.14
N VAL A 482 13.83 11.06 13.80
CA VAL A 482 13.41 9.67 14.02
C VAL A 482 13.62 8.84 12.76
N SER A 483 14.68 8.03 12.76
CA SER A 483 14.97 7.09 11.67
C SER A 483 14.24 5.76 11.83
N PHE A 484 13.84 5.18 10.68
CA PHE A 484 13.28 3.83 10.57
C PHE A 484 13.56 3.26 9.18
N SER A 485 13.51 1.93 9.02
CA SER A 485 13.58 1.31 7.69
C SER A 485 12.23 1.49 6.98
N ALA A 486 12.22 2.30 5.92
CA ALA A 486 11.07 2.46 5.07
C ALA A 486 10.62 1.11 4.47
N GLU A 487 11.58 0.23 4.10
CA GLU A 487 11.27 -1.10 3.56
C GLU A 487 10.49 -1.96 4.55
N GLU A 488 10.95 -2.05 5.81
CA GLU A 488 10.26 -2.81 6.86
C GLU A 488 8.86 -2.22 7.14
N ALA A 489 8.71 -0.89 7.08
CA ALA A 489 7.41 -0.23 7.24
C ALA A 489 6.41 -0.62 6.14
N ARG A 490 6.85 -0.86 4.88
CA ARG A 490 5.98 -1.41 3.81
C ARG A 490 5.40 -2.79 4.14
N TYR A 491 6.02 -3.52 5.07
CA TYR A 491 5.54 -4.80 5.56
C TYR A 491 4.88 -4.71 6.94
N GLY A 492 4.64 -3.51 7.45
CA GLY A 492 3.99 -3.27 8.74
C GLY A 492 4.92 -3.28 9.96
N MET A 493 6.24 -3.26 9.76
CA MET A 493 7.24 -3.34 10.84
C MET A 493 7.87 -1.97 11.16
N LEU A 494 8.14 -1.72 12.44
CA LEU A 494 8.90 -0.56 12.93
C LEU A 494 9.93 -0.98 13.99
N PRO A 495 10.95 -0.16 14.27
CA PRO A 495 11.94 -0.41 15.33
C PRO A 495 11.30 -0.83 16.66
N GLY A 496 11.75 -1.98 17.18
CA GLY A 496 11.28 -2.55 18.45
C GLY A 496 9.90 -3.21 18.42
N ALA A 497 9.23 -3.29 17.26
CA ALA A 497 7.96 -4.03 17.12
C ALA A 497 8.13 -5.53 17.45
N ARG A 498 7.11 -6.13 18.08
CA ARG A 498 7.13 -7.54 18.52
C ARG A 498 5.83 -8.24 18.16
N GLU A 499 5.86 -9.54 17.84
CA GLU A 499 4.64 -10.32 17.59
C GLU A 499 3.67 -10.22 18.78
N PHE A 500 2.39 -10.06 18.48
CA PHE A 500 1.31 -9.89 19.44
C PHE A 500 0.19 -10.88 19.15
N ASP A 501 -0.04 -11.82 20.05
CA ASP A 501 -1.12 -12.82 19.96
C ASP A 501 -2.21 -12.61 21.03
N GLY A 502 -2.11 -11.53 21.82
CA GLY A 502 -2.98 -11.19 22.95
C GLY A 502 -2.67 -11.91 24.25
N VAL A 503 -1.76 -12.90 24.25
CA VAL A 503 -1.54 -13.77 25.42
C VAL A 503 -0.85 -13.04 26.56
N GLY A 504 -1.36 -13.22 27.77
CA GLY A 504 -0.92 -12.49 28.96
C GLY A 504 -1.22 -10.98 28.90
N VAL A 505 -1.97 -10.49 27.90
CA VAL A 505 -2.43 -9.10 27.78
C VAL A 505 -3.95 -9.01 27.82
N LEU A 506 -4.64 -9.97 27.19
CA LEU A 506 -6.10 -10.03 27.07
C LEU A 506 -6.72 -11.22 27.84
N ASP A 507 -5.89 -12.09 28.44
CA ASP A 507 -6.32 -13.34 29.11
C ASP A 507 -6.93 -13.14 30.52
N ASP A 508 -6.86 -11.95 31.12
CA ASP A 508 -7.29 -11.74 32.52
C ASP A 508 -8.80 -11.49 32.70
N GLY A 509 -9.59 -11.65 31.63
CA GLY A 509 -11.04 -11.49 31.62
C GLY A 509 -11.52 -10.03 31.51
N GLY A 510 -10.62 -9.05 31.42
CA GLY A 510 -10.99 -7.65 31.18
C GLY A 510 -11.49 -7.40 29.74
N SER A 511 -12.47 -6.49 29.60
CA SER A 511 -13.03 -6.07 28.31
C SER A 511 -11.93 -5.56 27.36
N SER A 512 -12.01 -5.94 26.08
CA SER A 512 -11.06 -5.54 25.06
C SER A 512 -11.73 -5.17 23.73
N VAL A 513 -11.12 -4.22 23.02
CA VAL A 513 -11.57 -3.69 21.73
C VAL A 513 -10.38 -3.60 20.79
N ILE A 514 -10.53 -4.07 19.55
CA ILE A 514 -9.66 -3.71 18.44
C ILE A 514 -10.35 -2.67 17.56
N CYS A 515 -9.69 -1.53 17.34
CA CYS A 515 -10.23 -0.36 16.65
C CYS A 515 -9.41 -0.06 15.39
N LEU A 516 -10.01 -0.29 14.23
CA LEU A 516 -9.43 0.07 12.93
C LEU A 516 -9.65 1.56 12.65
N LEU A 517 -8.55 2.33 12.63
CA LEU A 517 -8.57 3.76 12.32
C LEU A 517 -8.36 4.05 10.82
N GLY A 518 -7.63 3.18 10.11
CA GLY A 518 -7.27 3.35 8.70
C GLY A 518 -7.96 2.40 7.72
N ALA A 519 -7.30 2.12 6.60
CA ALA A 519 -7.74 1.19 5.57
C ALA A 519 -7.12 -0.22 5.72
N ALA A 520 -7.97 -1.23 5.96
CA ALA A 520 -7.55 -2.64 5.98
C ALA A 520 -8.01 -3.46 4.75
N TRP A 521 -8.68 -2.84 3.77
CA TRP A 521 -9.33 -3.56 2.67
C TRP A 521 -8.39 -4.24 1.67
N VAL A 522 -7.10 -3.85 1.64
CA VAL A 522 -6.05 -4.58 0.90
C VAL A 522 -5.58 -5.86 1.61
N GLN A 523 -5.94 -6.07 2.89
CA GLN A 523 -5.46 -7.18 3.70
C GLN A 523 -6.47 -8.36 3.69
N ARG A 524 -6.24 -9.35 2.82
CA ARG A 524 -7.19 -10.44 2.56
C ARG A 524 -7.52 -11.34 3.77
N ASP A 525 -6.56 -11.59 4.65
CA ASP A 525 -6.72 -12.42 5.87
C ASP A 525 -7.14 -11.65 7.12
N TYR A 526 -7.40 -10.34 7.00
CA TYR A 526 -7.66 -9.44 8.13
C TYR A 526 -8.74 -9.98 9.10
N PHE A 527 -9.92 -10.31 8.57
CA PHE A 527 -11.04 -10.78 9.40
C PHE A 527 -10.77 -12.10 10.10
N HIS A 528 -9.95 -13.00 9.54
CA HIS A 528 -9.55 -14.24 10.23
C HIS A 528 -8.72 -13.93 11.49
N ARG A 529 -7.89 -12.88 11.46
CA ARG A 529 -7.11 -12.42 12.62
C ARG A 529 -7.97 -11.66 13.63
N ILE A 530 -8.92 -10.83 13.18
CA ILE A 530 -9.94 -10.23 14.05
C ILE A 530 -10.73 -11.33 14.77
N LEU A 531 -11.28 -12.31 14.04
CA LEU A 531 -12.05 -13.43 14.58
C LEU A 531 -11.25 -14.27 15.60
N THR A 532 -9.94 -14.39 15.44
CA THR A 532 -9.07 -15.02 16.45
C THR A 532 -9.17 -14.30 17.79
N PHE A 533 -9.08 -12.96 17.82
CA PHE A 533 -9.24 -12.19 19.06
C PHE A 533 -10.68 -12.25 19.59
N LYS A 534 -11.70 -12.11 18.73
CA LYS A 534 -13.12 -12.18 19.16
C LYS A 534 -13.45 -13.51 19.84
N ARG A 535 -12.96 -14.62 19.28
CA ARG A 535 -13.22 -15.98 19.79
C ARG A 535 -12.40 -16.35 21.01
N ARG A 536 -11.15 -15.87 21.11
CA ARG A 536 -10.23 -16.23 22.20
C ARG A 536 -10.41 -15.35 23.45
N PHE A 537 -10.61 -14.05 23.27
CA PHE A 537 -10.59 -13.06 24.35
C PHE A 537 -11.90 -12.26 24.47
N GLY A 538 -12.93 -12.59 23.68
CA GLY A 538 -14.19 -11.84 23.63
C GLY A 538 -14.06 -10.44 23.01
N THR A 539 -12.91 -10.12 22.39
CA THR A 539 -12.58 -8.78 21.89
C THR A 539 -13.64 -8.25 20.91
N ARG A 540 -14.08 -7.02 21.13
CA ARG A 540 -14.97 -6.27 20.24
C ARG A 540 -14.19 -5.67 19.06
N PHE A 541 -14.81 -5.54 17.90
CA PHE A 541 -14.22 -4.93 16.71
C PHE A 541 -14.97 -3.65 16.34
N VAL A 542 -14.24 -2.54 16.39
CA VAL A 542 -14.69 -1.21 15.98
C VAL A 542 -13.99 -0.83 14.68
N MET A 543 -14.73 -0.32 13.70
CA MET A 543 -14.20 0.04 12.39
C MET A 543 -14.56 1.46 12.00
N THR A 544 -13.56 2.24 11.58
CA THR A 544 -13.76 3.56 10.99
C THR A 544 -14.10 3.46 9.50
N VAL A 545 -15.16 4.15 9.09
CA VAL A 545 -15.55 4.35 7.70
C VAL A 545 -15.35 5.82 7.35
N HIS A 546 -14.32 6.10 6.56
CA HIS A 546 -13.99 7.45 6.11
C HIS A 546 -14.96 7.92 5.02
N ASP A 547 -15.28 7.06 4.06
CA ASP A 547 -16.27 7.32 3.01
C ASP A 547 -16.80 6.02 2.40
N LEU A 548 -17.79 6.16 1.51
CA LEU A 548 -18.28 5.11 0.62
C LEU A 548 -18.16 5.57 -0.86
N ILE A 549 -17.15 6.35 -1.20
CA ILE A 549 -16.89 6.83 -2.58
C ILE A 549 -16.85 5.66 -3.57
N PRO A 550 -16.19 4.51 -3.30
CA PRO A 550 -16.12 3.42 -4.28
C PRO A 550 -17.47 2.71 -4.53
N ILE A 551 -18.51 3.05 -3.75
CA ILE A 551 -19.89 2.57 -3.92
C ILE A 551 -20.78 3.65 -4.54
N TYR A 552 -20.75 4.88 -4.00
CA TYR A 552 -21.70 5.95 -4.36
C TYR A 552 -21.18 6.97 -5.41
N ALA A 553 -19.88 6.99 -5.66
CA ALA A 553 -19.23 7.79 -6.71
C ALA A 553 -18.20 6.91 -7.46
N ARG A 554 -18.62 5.66 -7.75
CA ARG A 554 -17.76 4.58 -8.27
C ARG A 554 -17.09 4.94 -9.59
N GLU A 555 -17.71 5.78 -10.41
CA GLU A 555 -17.16 6.34 -11.65
C GLU A 555 -15.90 7.20 -11.44
N THR A 556 -15.68 7.69 -10.23
CA THR A 556 -14.52 8.51 -9.85
C THR A 556 -13.33 7.67 -9.34
N CYS A 557 -13.47 6.34 -9.28
CA CYS A 557 -12.48 5.40 -8.76
C CYS A 557 -12.00 4.38 -9.81
N ASP A 558 -10.85 3.78 -9.52
CA ASP A 558 -10.49 2.51 -10.15
C ASP A 558 -11.54 1.41 -9.86
N GLN A 559 -11.89 0.65 -10.89
CA GLN A 559 -12.96 -0.36 -10.81
C GLN A 559 -12.53 -1.67 -10.17
N GLY A 560 -11.22 -1.94 -10.07
CA GLY A 560 -10.68 -3.02 -9.25
C GLY A 560 -10.73 -2.65 -7.77
N THR A 561 -10.22 -1.46 -7.42
CA THR A 561 -10.28 -0.90 -6.06
C THR A 561 -11.71 -0.86 -5.52
N ALA A 562 -12.68 -0.42 -6.34
CA ALA A 562 -14.09 -0.37 -5.94
C ALA A 562 -14.66 -1.73 -5.54
N ARG A 563 -14.31 -2.81 -6.26
CA ARG A 563 -14.72 -4.18 -5.91
C ARG A 563 -14.09 -4.67 -4.62
N VAL A 564 -12.77 -4.48 -4.46
CA VAL A 564 -12.05 -4.90 -3.25
C VAL A 564 -12.63 -4.21 -2.01
N PHE A 565 -12.92 -2.91 -2.10
CA PHE A 565 -13.58 -2.15 -1.04
C PHE A 565 -15.00 -2.69 -0.74
N GLU A 566 -15.82 -2.89 -1.78
CA GLU A 566 -17.20 -3.36 -1.61
C GLU A 566 -17.24 -4.78 -0.99
N GLU A 567 -16.38 -5.70 -1.45
CA GLU A 567 -16.22 -7.03 -0.88
C GLU A 567 -15.78 -6.96 0.59
N PHE A 568 -14.75 -6.17 0.89
CA PHE A 568 -14.28 -5.97 2.26
C PHE A 568 -15.39 -5.43 3.16
N LEU A 569 -16.19 -4.45 2.71
CA LEU A 569 -17.29 -3.90 3.50
C LEU A 569 -18.41 -4.94 3.72
N ARG A 570 -18.75 -5.77 2.72
CA ARG A 570 -19.70 -6.89 2.85
C ARG A 570 -19.24 -7.90 3.92
N ARG A 571 -17.94 -8.19 3.98
CA ARG A 571 -17.30 -9.05 4.99
C ARG A 571 -17.28 -8.37 6.36
N ALA A 572 -16.84 -7.11 6.45
CA ALA A 572 -16.80 -6.31 7.67
C ALA A 572 -18.15 -6.29 8.40
N LEU A 573 -19.24 -6.13 7.65
CA LEU A 573 -20.60 -6.15 8.20
C LEU A 573 -21.00 -7.44 8.92
N ARG A 574 -20.26 -8.55 8.79
CA ARG A 574 -20.46 -9.77 9.63
C ARG A 574 -19.76 -9.71 10.98
N HIS A 575 -18.77 -8.83 11.16
CA HIS A 575 -17.79 -8.92 12.24
C HIS A 575 -17.62 -7.62 13.04
N VAL A 576 -18.03 -6.47 12.51
CA VAL A 576 -18.02 -5.19 13.23
C VAL A 576 -19.11 -5.18 14.31
N ASP A 577 -18.74 -4.86 15.55
CA ASP A 577 -19.70 -4.59 16.63
C ASP A 577 -20.17 -3.13 16.62
N HIS A 578 -19.32 -2.19 16.20
CA HIS A 578 -19.60 -0.75 16.19
C HIS A 578 -18.84 -0.03 15.07
N PHE A 579 -19.49 0.88 14.37
CA PHE A 579 -18.86 1.71 13.35
C PHE A 579 -18.54 3.12 13.86
N LEU A 580 -17.39 3.65 13.46
CA LEU A 580 -17.09 5.07 13.51
C LEU A 580 -17.30 5.65 12.12
N SER A 581 -17.89 6.84 12.03
CA SER A 581 -18.03 7.56 10.76
C SER A 581 -17.58 8.99 10.89
N VAL A 582 -16.86 9.49 9.88
CA VAL A 582 -16.29 10.84 9.91
C VAL A 582 -17.28 11.94 9.52
N SER A 583 -18.51 11.61 9.11
CA SER A 583 -19.59 12.56 8.81
C SER A 583 -20.98 11.93 8.98
N ASP A 584 -22.03 12.75 9.13
CA ASP A 584 -23.41 12.28 9.07
C ASP A 584 -23.75 11.75 7.67
N ASN A 585 -23.18 12.32 6.61
CA ASN A 585 -23.35 11.83 5.24
C ASN A 585 -22.82 10.39 5.11
N THR A 586 -21.56 10.14 5.50
CA THR A 586 -20.96 8.79 5.45
C THR A 586 -21.74 7.80 6.33
N ALA A 587 -22.27 8.23 7.48
CA ALA A 587 -23.14 7.39 8.32
C ALA A 587 -24.48 7.05 7.64
N LYS A 588 -25.12 8.03 6.97
CA LYS A 588 -26.35 7.81 6.17
C LYS A 588 -26.08 6.87 4.99
N ASP A 589 -24.96 7.02 4.30
CA ASP A 589 -24.56 6.19 3.17
C ASP A 589 -24.24 4.76 3.59
N LEU A 590 -23.54 4.57 4.72
CA LEU A 590 -23.37 3.26 5.32
C LEU A 590 -24.73 2.62 5.68
N GLY A 591 -25.65 3.39 6.29
CA GLY A 591 -27.00 2.93 6.60
C GLY A 591 -27.80 2.52 5.35
N ARG A 592 -27.76 3.31 4.27
CA ARG A 592 -28.37 2.98 2.97
C ARG A 592 -27.78 1.70 2.39
N TYR A 593 -26.44 1.56 2.42
CA TYR A 593 -25.75 0.38 1.92
C TYR A 593 -26.16 -0.87 2.69
N VAL A 594 -26.14 -0.84 4.03
CA VAL A 594 -26.55 -1.96 4.88
C VAL A 594 -28.02 -2.34 4.66
N ALA A 595 -28.91 -1.35 4.54
CA ALA A 595 -30.32 -1.59 4.23
C ALA A 595 -30.50 -2.29 2.87
N SER A 596 -29.69 -1.93 1.85
CA SER A 596 -29.72 -2.62 0.55
C SER A 596 -29.36 -4.10 0.62
N LEU A 597 -28.61 -4.51 1.66
CA LEU A 597 -28.24 -5.91 1.91
C LEU A 597 -29.28 -6.66 2.77
N SER A 598 -30.35 -5.99 3.22
CA SER A 598 -31.34 -6.55 4.15
C SER A 598 -30.74 -7.10 5.45
N ARG A 599 -29.69 -6.44 5.97
CA ARG A 599 -28.98 -6.82 7.20
C ARG A 599 -29.25 -5.82 8.33
N PRO A 600 -29.20 -6.24 9.61
CA PRO A 600 -29.19 -5.29 10.71
C PRO A 600 -27.90 -4.45 10.66
N ALA A 601 -28.03 -3.14 10.90
CA ALA A 601 -26.88 -2.26 11.02
C ALA A 601 -26.29 -2.33 12.44
N PRO A 602 -24.97 -2.54 12.60
CA PRO A 602 -24.28 -2.24 13.84
C PRO A 602 -24.46 -0.75 14.20
N PRO A 603 -24.39 -0.38 15.49
CA PRO A 603 -24.41 1.02 15.90
C PRO A 603 -23.32 1.84 15.21
N ILE A 604 -23.60 3.12 14.95
CA ILE A 604 -22.68 4.06 14.28
C ILE A 604 -22.51 5.28 15.19
N THR A 605 -21.27 5.64 15.52
CA THR A 605 -20.93 6.92 16.15
C THR A 605 -20.30 7.85 15.11
N VAL A 606 -20.85 9.05 14.96
CA VAL A 606 -20.27 10.09 14.11
C VAL A 606 -19.22 10.88 14.91
N THR A 607 -17.96 10.78 14.52
CA THR A 607 -16.84 11.43 15.21
C THR A 607 -16.65 12.88 14.73
N GLN A 608 -16.72 13.09 13.41
CA GLN A 608 -16.24 14.29 12.69
C GLN A 608 -14.72 14.47 12.86
N ASN A 609 -14.01 14.75 11.76
CA ASN A 609 -12.55 14.92 11.84
C ASN A 609 -12.17 16.33 12.29
N GLY A 610 -11.05 16.43 13.02
CA GLY A 610 -10.50 17.71 13.43
C GLY A 610 -9.92 18.50 12.25
N SER A 611 -9.67 19.79 12.48
CA SER A 611 -9.10 20.70 11.46
C SER A 611 -7.97 21.60 11.97
N SER A 612 -7.48 21.36 13.19
CA SER A 612 -6.35 22.08 13.77
C SER A 612 -5.01 21.46 13.37
N PHE A 613 -4.04 22.32 13.02
CA PHE A 613 -2.62 21.98 12.92
C PHE A 613 -1.86 22.30 14.24
N ASP A 614 -2.33 23.29 14.98
CA ASP A 614 -1.67 23.87 16.16
C ASP A 614 -1.66 22.93 17.39
N GLU A 615 -2.44 21.84 17.36
CA GLU A 615 -2.46 20.83 18.44
C GLU A 615 -1.17 20.01 18.50
N PHE A 616 -0.45 19.85 17.38
CA PHE A 616 0.72 18.97 17.28
C PHE A 616 1.99 19.67 16.76
N LEU A 617 1.87 20.79 16.05
CA LEU A 617 3.03 21.57 15.61
C LEU A 617 3.74 22.25 16.81
N PRO A 618 5.08 22.12 16.94
CA PRO A 618 5.82 22.87 17.95
C PRO A 618 5.65 24.38 17.76
N LYS A 619 5.47 25.13 18.86
CA LYS A 619 5.38 26.59 18.82
C LYS A 619 6.67 27.19 18.26
N GLY A 620 6.60 27.73 17.05
CA GLY A 620 7.75 28.28 16.33
C GLY A 620 8.42 27.30 15.35
N GLY A 621 7.85 26.12 15.11
CA GLY A 621 8.25 25.25 14.00
C GLY A 621 7.97 25.94 12.66
N ALA A 622 9.01 26.45 12.02
CA ALA A 622 8.90 27.05 10.70
C ALA A 622 8.91 25.96 9.61
N GLY A 623 8.05 26.12 8.61
CA GLY A 623 8.12 25.36 7.37
C GLY A 623 9.44 25.59 6.62
N GLN A 624 9.72 24.75 5.63
CA GLN A 624 10.87 24.91 4.74
C GLN A 624 10.63 25.95 3.63
N ILE A 625 9.39 26.13 3.17
CA ILE A 625 9.08 27.03 2.05
C ILE A 625 9.36 28.47 2.47
N GLY A 626 10.30 29.11 1.76
CA GLY A 626 10.66 30.50 2.00
C GLY A 626 9.49 31.44 1.72
N LEU A 627 9.31 32.48 2.53
CA LEU A 627 8.29 33.51 2.25
C LEU A 627 8.50 34.19 0.89
N GLU A 628 9.75 34.27 0.45
CA GLU A 628 10.20 34.82 -0.85
C GLU A 628 9.89 33.88 -2.03
N GLU A 629 9.61 32.59 -1.77
CA GLU A 629 9.34 31.56 -2.79
C GLU A 629 7.85 31.46 -3.15
N LEU A 630 6.99 32.07 -2.34
CA LEU A 630 5.54 32.11 -2.57
C LEU A 630 5.14 33.32 -3.41
N PRO A 631 4.21 33.19 -4.37
CA PRO A 631 3.69 34.34 -5.10
C PRO A 631 2.99 35.34 -4.16
N ASP A 632 3.12 36.64 -4.42
CA ASP A 632 2.45 37.72 -3.68
C ASP A 632 0.91 37.53 -3.55
N ARG A 633 0.30 36.89 -4.56
CA ARG A 633 -1.14 36.68 -4.68
C ARG A 633 -1.44 35.32 -5.30
N TYR A 634 -1.95 34.40 -4.49
CA TYR A 634 -2.45 33.11 -4.97
C TYR A 634 -3.78 32.70 -4.33
N VAL A 635 -4.51 31.85 -5.04
CA VAL A 635 -5.61 31.03 -4.49
C VAL A 635 -5.07 29.62 -4.30
N LEU A 636 -5.40 29.01 -3.17
CA LEU A 636 -4.89 27.69 -2.79
C LEU A 636 -5.94 26.60 -3.07
N PHE A 637 -5.51 25.51 -3.69
CA PHE A 637 -6.32 24.34 -3.97
C PHE A 637 -5.63 23.10 -3.42
N VAL A 638 -6.08 22.60 -2.27
CA VAL A 638 -5.45 21.47 -1.58
C VAL A 638 -6.23 20.19 -1.89
N ALA A 639 -5.68 19.37 -2.80
CA ALA A 639 -6.29 18.15 -3.27
C ALA A 639 -5.28 17.24 -3.98
N THR A 640 -5.38 15.93 -3.78
CA THR A 640 -4.82 14.93 -4.72
C THR A 640 -5.33 15.24 -6.13
N VAL A 641 -4.45 15.21 -7.13
CA VAL A 641 -4.83 15.40 -8.54
C VAL A 641 -5.53 14.15 -9.05
N GLU A 642 -6.81 13.98 -8.70
CA GLU A 642 -7.68 12.87 -9.12
C GLU A 642 -9.06 13.39 -9.58
N GLY A 643 -9.74 12.65 -10.45
CA GLY A 643 -10.99 13.11 -11.08
C GLY A 643 -12.07 13.61 -10.11
N ARG A 644 -12.23 12.93 -8.96
CA ARG A 644 -13.18 13.28 -7.90
C ARG A 644 -13.00 14.69 -7.32
N LYS A 645 -11.77 15.21 -7.29
CA LYS A 645 -11.43 16.53 -6.74
C LYS A 645 -11.75 17.67 -7.70
N ASN A 646 -12.18 17.35 -8.92
CA ASN A 646 -12.62 18.30 -9.94
C ASN A 646 -11.55 19.34 -10.32
N ASN A 647 -10.30 18.91 -10.45
CA ASN A 647 -9.17 19.76 -10.88
C ASN A 647 -9.45 20.45 -12.23
N ARG A 648 -10.27 19.81 -13.08
CA ARG A 648 -10.72 20.33 -14.37
C ARG A 648 -11.45 21.67 -14.24
N LEU A 649 -12.40 21.79 -13.31
CA LEU A 649 -13.12 23.06 -13.08
C LEU A 649 -12.17 24.19 -12.71
N MET A 650 -11.15 23.92 -11.88
CA MET A 650 -10.15 24.91 -11.50
C MET A 650 -9.31 25.38 -12.69
N LEU A 651 -8.87 24.45 -13.53
CA LEU A 651 -8.10 24.77 -14.74
C LEU A 651 -8.93 25.60 -15.73
N ASP A 652 -10.19 25.22 -15.98
CA ASP A 652 -11.07 25.95 -16.90
C ASP A 652 -11.44 27.35 -16.37
N VAL A 653 -11.64 27.52 -15.05
CA VAL A 653 -11.87 28.84 -14.44
C VAL A 653 -10.65 29.76 -14.62
N TRP A 654 -9.43 29.25 -14.40
CA TRP A 654 -8.21 30.03 -14.61
C TRP A 654 -7.93 30.33 -16.08
N ARG A 655 -8.09 29.33 -16.96
CA ARG A 655 -8.02 29.50 -18.42
C ARG A 655 -8.96 30.60 -18.88
N ARG A 656 -10.22 30.55 -18.45
CA ARG A 656 -11.25 31.53 -18.84
C ARG A 656 -10.85 32.96 -18.44
N MET A 657 -10.32 33.16 -17.23
CA MET A 657 -9.81 34.46 -16.78
C MET A 657 -8.64 34.95 -17.65
N VAL A 658 -7.66 34.10 -17.95
CA VAL A 658 -6.51 34.43 -18.82
C VAL A 658 -6.98 34.79 -20.25
N GLU A 659 -7.89 34.00 -20.82
CA GLU A 659 -8.45 34.23 -22.17
C GLU A 659 -9.31 35.50 -22.26
N THR A 660 -10.02 35.88 -21.20
CA THR A 660 -10.79 37.14 -21.15
C THR A 660 -9.91 38.37 -20.88
N GLY A 661 -8.61 38.19 -20.65
CA GLY A 661 -7.67 39.28 -20.38
C GLY A 661 -7.70 39.79 -18.94
N ASP A 662 -8.22 39.02 -17.99
CA ASP A 662 -8.05 39.29 -16.57
C ASP A 662 -6.58 39.03 -16.15
N ASP A 663 -6.13 39.62 -15.04
CA ASP A 663 -4.89 39.23 -14.36
C ASP A 663 -5.24 38.37 -13.12
N PRO A 664 -5.45 37.05 -13.28
CA PRO A 664 -5.75 36.19 -12.14
C PRO A 664 -4.52 36.03 -11.23
N PRO A 665 -4.74 35.88 -9.91
CA PRO A 665 -3.69 35.42 -9.00
C PRO A 665 -3.20 34.02 -9.40
N TYR A 666 -2.05 33.60 -8.90
CA TYR A 666 -1.56 32.24 -9.13
C TYR A 666 -2.54 31.21 -8.56
N LEU A 667 -2.68 30.06 -9.23
CA LEU A 667 -3.35 28.89 -8.67
C LEU A 667 -2.27 27.97 -8.09
N VAL A 668 -2.19 27.87 -6.76
CA VAL A 668 -1.28 26.95 -6.09
C VAL A 668 -2.05 25.68 -5.75
N CYS A 669 -1.77 24.60 -6.48
CA CYS A 669 -2.32 23.28 -6.24
C CYS A 669 -1.39 22.50 -5.32
N VAL A 670 -1.90 21.97 -4.21
CA VAL A 670 -1.13 21.14 -3.26
C VAL A 670 -1.71 19.74 -3.22
N GLY A 671 -0.93 18.75 -3.65
CA GLY A 671 -1.27 17.34 -3.54
C GLY A 671 -0.54 16.46 -4.53
N ARG A 672 -0.48 15.15 -4.23
CA ARG A 672 0.13 14.15 -5.11
C ARG A 672 -0.74 13.89 -6.35
N LEU A 673 -0.11 13.32 -7.36
CA LEU A 673 -0.80 12.81 -8.54
C LEU A 673 -1.61 11.56 -8.18
N GLY A 674 -2.88 11.53 -8.57
CA GLY A 674 -3.81 10.43 -8.30
C GLY A 674 -4.27 9.72 -9.57
N TRP A 675 -5.31 8.89 -9.42
CA TRP A 675 -5.88 8.11 -10.53
C TRP A 675 -6.44 8.99 -11.65
N LYS A 676 -6.09 8.64 -12.89
CA LYS A 676 -6.45 9.36 -14.13
C LYS A 676 -6.01 10.83 -14.17
N SER A 677 -4.83 11.14 -13.62
CA SER A 677 -4.26 12.49 -13.66
C SER A 677 -3.62 12.86 -15.02
N GLU A 678 -3.34 11.88 -15.89
CA GLU A 678 -2.52 12.04 -17.09
C GLU A 678 -3.11 13.06 -18.08
N ALA A 679 -4.42 13.02 -18.32
CA ALA A 679 -5.09 13.95 -19.21
C ALA A 679 -5.06 15.40 -18.70
N PHE A 680 -5.18 15.59 -17.38
CA PHE A 680 -5.05 16.90 -16.74
C PHE A 680 -3.61 17.43 -16.80
N LEU A 681 -2.62 16.55 -16.62
CA LEU A 681 -1.20 16.93 -16.68
C LEU A 681 -0.75 17.25 -18.11
N ALA A 682 -1.17 16.47 -19.10
CA ALA A 682 -0.90 16.73 -20.51
C ALA A 682 -1.42 18.13 -20.92
N GLU A 683 -2.69 18.41 -20.60
CA GLU A 683 -3.31 19.72 -20.86
C GLU A 683 -2.61 20.87 -20.12
N LEU A 684 -2.18 20.64 -18.87
CA LEU A 684 -1.45 21.64 -18.10
C LEU A 684 -0.10 21.97 -18.74
N VAL A 685 0.65 20.95 -19.16
CA VAL A 685 1.95 21.09 -19.86
C VAL A 685 1.78 21.74 -21.24
N GLU A 686 0.78 21.32 -22.03
CA GLU A 686 0.45 21.93 -23.33
C GLU A 686 0.12 23.42 -23.22
N SER A 687 -0.47 23.84 -22.10
CA SER A 687 -0.79 25.23 -21.80
C SER A 687 0.35 26.05 -21.18
N ASP A 688 1.55 25.47 -21.05
CA ASP A 688 2.68 26.00 -20.28
C ASP A 688 2.26 26.45 -18.87
N TYR A 689 1.51 25.59 -18.16
CA TYR A 689 0.93 25.88 -16.84
C TYR A 689 0.05 27.15 -16.83
N LEU A 690 -0.73 27.35 -17.90
CA LEU A 690 -1.42 28.60 -18.24
C LEU A 690 -0.49 29.82 -18.24
N ASN A 691 0.64 29.71 -18.97
CA ASN A 691 1.75 30.67 -18.97
C ASN A 691 2.30 30.94 -17.55
N GLY A 692 2.58 29.87 -16.81
CA GLY A 692 3.12 29.90 -15.44
C GLY A 692 2.16 30.37 -14.35
N LYS A 693 0.86 30.55 -14.63
CA LYS A 693 -0.15 30.94 -13.63
C LYS A 693 -0.56 29.80 -12.68
N VAL A 694 -0.27 28.55 -13.01
CA VAL A 694 -0.52 27.38 -12.15
C VAL A 694 0.80 26.85 -11.58
N ILE A 695 0.83 26.63 -10.26
CA ILE A 695 1.97 26.04 -9.54
C ILE A 695 1.49 24.73 -8.92
N LEU A 696 2.18 23.63 -9.19
CA LEU A 696 1.94 22.34 -8.54
C LEU A 696 2.98 22.11 -7.44
N LEU A 697 2.52 21.89 -6.22
CA LEU A 697 3.34 21.48 -5.08
C LEU A 697 2.95 20.06 -4.64
N GLN A 698 3.96 19.20 -4.48
CA GLN A 698 3.79 17.82 -4.02
C GLN A 698 4.53 17.65 -2.69
N ASP A 699 4.13 16.65 -1.90
CA ASP A 699 4.80 16.27 -0.64
C ASP A 699 5.08 17.44 0.32
N VAL A 700 4.15 18.39 0.41
CA VAL A 700 4.21 19.52 1.33
C VAL A 700 4.03 19.04 2.78
N SER A 701 4.85 19.54 3.71
CA SER A 701 4.74 19.23 5.14
C SER A 701 3.53 19.94 5.79
N ASP A 702 3.08 19.49 6.96
CA ASP A 702 1.97 20.16 7.66
C ASP A 702 2.32 21.58 8.13
N ALA A 703 3.59 21.84 8.47
CA ALA A 703 4.08 23.18 8.78
C ALA A 703 4.01 24.11 7.56
N ASP A 704 4.41 23.62 6.39
CA ASP A 704 4.34 24.36 5.12
C ASP A 704 2.91 24.55 4.64
N LEU A 705 2.04 23.54 4.81
CA LEU A 705 0.63 23.62 4.46
C LEU A 705 -0.10 24.65 5.33
N GLY A 706 0.20 24.72 6.63
CA GLY A 706 -0.27 25.78 7.52
C GLY A 706 0.16 27.18 7.05
N LEU A 707 1.41 27.33 6.61
CA LEU A 707 1.90 28.59 6.03
C LEU A 707 1.12 28.96 4.75
N LEU A 708 0.90 27.99 3.85
CA LEU A 708 0.14 28.19 2.61
C LEU A 708 -1.31 28.63 2.88
N TYR A 709 -2.00 27.98 3.82
CA TYR A 709 -3.33 28.44 4.25
C TYR A 709 -3.26 29.87 4.79
N SER A 710 -2.31 30.20 5.67
CA SER A 710 -2.20 31.54 6.27
C SER A 710 -1.97 32.67 5.26
N ARG A 711 -1.30 32.39 4.14
CA ARG A 711 -0.88 33.40 3.14
C ARG A 711 -1.77 33.48 1.90
N CYS A 712 -2.54 32.45 1.55
CA CYS A 712 -3.45 32.48 0.40
C CYS A 712 -4.49 33.63 0.47
N LEU A 713 -5.03 34.04 -0.68
CA LEU A 713 -6.16 34.98 -0.75
C LEU A 713 -7.44 34.36 -0.20
N PHE A 714 -7.71 33.12 -0.63
CA PHE A 714 -8.77 32.22 -0.21
C PHE A 714 -8.45 30.82 -0.78
N THR A 715 -9.27 29.83 -0.46
CA THR A 715 -9.12 28.46 -0.98
C THR A 715 -10.34 28.03 -1.79
N VAL A 716 -10.18 27.02 -2.64
CA VAL A 716 -11.29 26.39 -3.37
C VAL A 716 -11.27 24.87 -3.16
N CYS A 717 -12.45 24.27 -2.95
CA CYS A 717 -12.64 22.83 -2.79
C CYS A 717 -13.87 22.39 -3.63
N PRO A 718 -13.71 22.17 -4.95
CA PRO A 718 -14.81 21.89 -5.87
C PRO A 718 -15.12 20.38 -5.97
N SER A 719 -14.77 19.59 -4.95
CA SER A 719 -14.88 18.13 -4.94
C SER A 719 -16.29 17.65 -5.28
N LEU A 720 -16.37 16.64 -6.15
CA LEU A 720 -17.63 15.96 -6.50
C LEU A 720 -18.22 15.21 -5.29
N TYR A 721 -17.35 14.67 -4.43
CA TYR A 721 -17.69 13.88 -3.26
C TYR A 721 -16.54 13.89 -2.25
N GLU A 722 -16.82 13.93 -0.95
CA GLU A 722 -15.87 13.71 0.14
C GLU A 722 -16.51 12.89 1.27
N GLY A 723 -15.68 12.21 2.06
CA GLY A 723 -16.09 11.63 3.34
C GLY A 723 -16.22 12.66 4.47
N TRP A 724 -15.32 13.66 4.47
CA TRP A 724 -15.37 14.82 5.37
C TRP A 724 -15.09 16.12 4.61
N GLY A 725 -13.86 16.28 4.11
CA GLY A 725 -13.39 17.52 3.45
C GLY A 725 -12.45 18.33 4.34
N LEU A 726 -11.34 17.70 4.79
CA LEU A 726 -10.31 18.37 5.60
C LEU A 726 -9.90 19.75 5.06
N PRO A 727 -9.66 19.96 3.74
CA PRO A 727 -9.24 21.27 3.23
C PRO A 727 -10.21 22.41 3.55
N VAL A 728 -11.52 22.12 3.61
CA VAL A 728 -12.54 23.10 3.96
C VAL A 728 -12.41 23.51 5.42
N GLY A 729 -12.36 22.53 6.33
CA GLY A 729 -12.26 22.80 7.77
C GLY A 729 -10.94 23.49 8.13
N GLU A 730 -9.85 23.12 7.47
CA GLU A 730 -8.51 23.72 7.65
C GLU A 730 -8.46 25.17 7.17
N SER A 731 -9.05 25.45 6.00
CA SER A 731 -9.17 26.82 5.47
C SER A 731 -9.92 27.73 6.44
N LEU A 732 -11.05 27.25 6.96
CA LEU A 732 -11.89 27.98 7.90
C LEU A 732 -11.18 28.15 9.27
N ALA A 733 -10.45 27.13 9.73
CA ALA A 733 -9.61 27.22 10.94
C ALA A 733 -8.48 28.25 10.80
N ALA A 734 -7.84 28.34 9.63
CA ALA A 734 -6.88 29.40 9.30
C ALA A 734 -7.53 30.80 9.12
N GLY A 735 -8.84 30.93 9.31
CA GLY A 735 -9.58 32.17 9.15
C GLY A 735 -9.63 32.65 7.69
N LYS A 736 -9.61 31.72 6.72
CA LYS A 736 -9.71 31.98 5.28
C LYS A 736 -11.05 31.51 4.72
N VAL A 737 -11.53 32.20 3.70
CA VAL A 737 -12.70 31.78 2.93
C VAL A 737 -12.37 30.49 2.17
N CYS A 738 -13.26 29.51 2.19
CA CYS A 738 -13.20 28.33 1.32
C CYS A 738 -14.43 28.28 0.40
N VAL A 739 -14.23 28.52 -0.89
CA VAL A 739 -15.26 28.35 -1.92
C VAL A 739 -15.39 26.86 -2.20
N CYS A 740 -16.54 26.26 -1.90
CA CYS A 740 -16.66 24.81 -1.83
C CYS A 740 -17.93 24.28 -2.49
N SER A 741 -17.97 23.00 -2.87
CA SER A 741 -19.16 22.40 -3.46
C SER A 741 -20.28 22.21 -2.43
N ASP A 742 -21.53 22.09 -2.90
CA ASP A 742 -22.70 21.81 -2.07
C ASP A 742 -22.96 20.31 -1.85
N ARG A 743 -21.94 19.45 -2.03
CA ARG A 743 -22.08 17.99 -2.18
C ARG A 743 -21.54 17.19 -0.99
N ALA A 744 -22.13 16.01 -0.79
CA ALA A 744 -21.74 15.02 0.22
C ALA A 744 -21.58 15.65 1.63
N SER A 745 -20.46 15.43 2.30
CA SER A 745 -20.16 15.95 3.64
C SER A 745 -19.73 17.42 3.68
N ILE A 746 -19.43 18.07 2.54
CA ILE A 746 -18.88 19.44 2.53
C ILE A 746 -19.76 20.46 3.29
N PRO A 747 -21.11 20.44 3.16
CA PRO A 747 -21.96 21.35 3.94
C PRO A 747 -21.92 21.13 5.46
N GLU A 748 -21.55 19.93 5.93
CA GLU A 748 -21.36 19.66 7.37
C GLU A 748 -20.11 20.34 7.93
N VAL A 749 -19.06 20.49 7.10
CA VAL A 749 -17.80 21.14 7.48
C VAL A 749 -17.88 22.65 7.32
N ALA A 750 -18.45 23.11 6.20
CA ALA A 750 -18.52 24.53 5.86
C ALA A 750 -19.66 25.29 6.57
N GLY A 751 -20.77 24.62 6.87
CA GLY A 751 -21.94 25.22 7.53
C GLY A 751 -22.39 26.53 6.87
N GLU A 752 -22.57 27.58 7.67
CA GLU A 752 -22.93 28.92 7.17
C GLU A 752 -21.73 29.79 6.73
N PHE A 753 -20.51 29.24 6.72
CA PHE A 753 -19.27 29.96 6.46
C PHE A 753 -18.72 29.77 5.05
N GLY A 754 -19.09 28.70 4.35
CA GLY A 754 -18.66 28.43 2.97
C GLY A 754 -19.48 29.17 1.91
N PRO A 755 -18.85 29.89 0.96
CA PRO A 755 -19.50 30.32 -0.26
C PRO A 755 -19.66 29.13 -1.23
N TYR A 756 -20.82 28.49 -1.21
CA TYR A 756 -21.09 27.30 -2.03
C TYR A 756 -21.13 27.58 -3.54
N ILE A 757 -20.61 26.65 -4.35
CA ILE A 757 -20.71 26.62 -5.82
C ILE A 757 -21.42 25.35 -6.29
N ASP A 758 -22.31 25.47 -7.29
CA ASP A 758 -22.79 24.31 -8.03
C ASP A 758 -21.78 23.90 -9.10
N ILE A 759 -21.10 22.79 -8.85
CA ILE A 759 -20.10 22.20 -9.75
C ILE A 759 -20.69 21.69 -11.08
N GLY A 760 -22.02 21.57 -11.18
CA GLY A 760 -22.73 21.34 -12.44
C GLY A 760 -22.94 22.62 -13.27
N ASN A 761 -22.64 23.79 -12.72
CA ASN A 761 -22.84 25.09 -13.35
C ASN A 761 -21.52 25.88 -13.40
N PHE A 762 -20.81 25.75 -14.53
CA PHE A 762 -19.54 26.42 -14.77
C PHE A 762 -19.63 27.95 -14.61
N GLU A 763 -20.60 28.60 -15.25
CA GLU A 763 -20.73 30.07 -15.24
C GLU A 763 -20.98 30.61 -13.82
N GLN A 764 -21.82 29.94 -13.02
CA GLN A 764 -22.04 30.34 -11.62
C GLN A 764 -20.76 30.15 -10.77
N SER A 765 -20.05 29.05 -10.98
CA SER A 765 -18.79 28.76 -10.28
C SER A 765 -17.70 29.78 -10.64
N PHE A 766 -17.54 30.07 -11.94
CA PHE A 766 -16.64 31.07 -12.48
C PHE A 766 -16.90 32.46 -11.90
N GLU A 767 -18.14 32.96 -11.99
CA GLU A 767 -18.50 34.29 -11.48
C GLU A 767 -18.31 34.42 -9.97
N LYS A 768 -18.58 33.37 -9.19
CA LYS A 768 -18.36 33.39 -7.73
C LYS A 768 -16.87 33.42 -7.37
N ILE A 769 -16.03 32.64 -8.05
CA ILE A 769 -14.57 32.63 -7.83
C ILE A 769 -13.95 33.96 -8.29
N ARG A 770 -14.29 34.42 -9.50
CA ARG A 770 -13.83 35.69 -10.08
C ARG A 770 -14.26 36.89 -9.24
N GLY A 771 -15.49 36.89 -8.72
CA GLY A 771 -15.99 37.92 -7.80
C GLY A 771 -15.18 38.02 -6.51
N LEU A 772 -14.79 36.90 -5.89
CA LEU A 772 -13.96 36.90 -4.68
C LEU A 772 -12.49 37.27 -4.93
N ILE A 773 -12.00 37.10 -6.16
CA ILE A 773 -10.70 37.66 -6.61
C ILE A 773 -10.81 39.19 -6.76
N ALA A 774 -11.88 39.67 -7.40
CA ALA A 774 -12.09 41.08 -7.74
C ALA A 774 -12.50 41.97 -6.55
N ASP A 775 -13.15 41.42 -5.51
CA ASP A 775 -13.60 42.18 -4.33
C ASP A 775 -12.88 41.76 -3.02
N PRO A 776 -11.75 42.42 -2.68
CA PRO A 776 -11.08 42.26 -1.39
C PRO A 776 -11.87 42.78 -0.18
N ALA A 777 -12.94 43.56 -0.34
CA ALA A 777 -13.78 44.02 0.77
C ALA A 777 -14.77 42.91 1.17
N ALA A 778 -15.54 42.38 0.22
CA ALA A 778 -16.44 41.25 0.45
C ALA A 778 -15.70 40.03 1.01
N ARG A 779 -14.51 39.71 0.46
CA ARG A 779 -13.68 38.62 0.99
C ARG A 779 -13.26 38.84 2.44
N ARG A 780 -12.82 40.06 2.81
CA ARG A 780 -12.45 40.39 4.20
C ARG A 780 -13.63 40.38 5.16
N GLU A 781 -14.84 40.68 4.70
CA GLU A 781 -16.06 40.55 5.50
C GLU A 781 -16.36 39.09 5.83
N LEU A 782 -16.29 38.20 4.82
CA LEU A 782 -16.42 36.75 5.03
C LEU A 782 -15.34 36.19 5.98
N GLU A 783 -14.08 36.57 5.80
CA GLU A 783 -13.00 36.19 6.73
C GLU A 783 -13.26 36.70 8.17
N GLN A 784 -13.83 37.90 8.33
CA GLN A 784 -14.22 38.42 9.65
C GLN A 784 -15.38 37.64 10.26
N LYS A 785 -16.34 37.17 9.46
CA LYS A 785 -17.41 36.27 9.92
C LYS A 785 -16.80 34.96 10.42
N ILE A 786 -15.90 34.36 9.64
CA ILE A 786 -15.21 33.10 9.97
C ILE A 786 -14.44 33.25 11.28
N ARG A 787 -13.53 34.23 11.40
CA ARG A 787 -12.71 34.47 12.60
C ARG A 787 -13.51 34.79 13.88
N ARG A 788 -14.79 35.17 13.76
CA ARG A 788 -15.68 35.48 14.90
C ARG A 788 -16.61 34.33 15.29
N GLY A 789 -16.90 33.39 14.38
CA GLY A 789 -17.98 32.43 14.56
C GLY A 789 -17.66 30.97 14.20
N TYR A 790 -16.63 30.71 13.39
CA TYR A 790 -16.23 29.34 13.09
C TYR A 790 -15.45 28.75 14.27
N ALA A 791 -15.90 27.60 14.76
CA ALA A 791 -15.24 26.84 15.82
C ALA A 791 -14.64 25.57 15.20
N PRO A 792 -13.31 25.47 15.02
CA PRO A 792 -12.65 24.26 14.54
C PRO A 792 -12.92 23.08 15.48
N ILE A 793 -13.09 21.88 14.90
CA ILE A 793 -13.15 20.65 15.69
C ILE A 793 -11.72 20.31 16.13
N ALA A 794 -11.53 20.19 17.45
CA ALA A 794 -10.26 19.79 18.04
C ALA A 794 -10.07 18.27 17.97
N TRP A 795 -8.87 17.80 17.65
CA TRP A 795 -8.54 16.39 17.57
C TRP A 795 -8.71 15.66 18.90
N HIS A 796 -8.48 16.36 20.02
CA HIS A 796 -8.85 15.88 21.35
C HIS A 796 -10.30 15.39 21.44
N SER A 797 -11.28 16.15 20.94
CA SER A 797 -12.69 15.74 20.99
C SER A 797 -13.01 14.58 20.05
N VAL A 798 -12.25 14.45 18.95
CA VAL A 798 -12.33 13.26 18.08
C VAL A 798 -11.85 12.02 18.84
N ALA A 799 -10.71 12.12 19.54
CA ALA A 799 -10.17 11.06 20.38
C ALA A 799 -11.13 10.64 21.50
N GLU A 800 -11.77 11.59 22.20
CA GLU A 800 -12.81 11.30 23.20
C GLU A 800 -13.95 10.46 22.60
N LYS A 801 -14.51 10.86 21.44
CA LYS A 801 -15.60 10.13 20.77
C LYS A 801 -15.18 8.73 20.32
N VAL A 802 -13.94 8.58 19.81
CA VAL A 802 -13.37 7.28 19.40
C VAL A 802 -13.25 6.34 20.61
N VAL A 803 -12.69 6.81 21.72
CA VAL A 803 -12.53 6.05 22.97
C VAL A 803 -13.90 5.69 23.57
N ALA A 804 -14.84 6.64 23.64
CA ALA A 804 -16.19 6.41 24.14
C ALA A 804 -16.97 5.38 23.31
N ALA A 805 -16.83 5.39 21.98
CA ALA A 805 -17.43 4.38 21.12
C ALA A 805 -16.80 2.98 21.31
N CYS A 806 -15.48 2.91 21.55
CA CYS A 806 -14.82 1.65 21.92
C CYS A 806 -15.37 1.11 23.26
N GLN A 807 -15.53 1.97 24.26
CA GLN A 807 -16.11 1.58 25.55
C GLN A 807 -17.57 1.11 25.39
N ALA A 808 -18.41 1.87 24.69
CA ALA A 808 -19.81 1.51 24.41
C ALA A 808 -19.95 0.17 23.66
N ALA A 809 -19.04 -0.14 22.73
CA ALA A 809 -19.02 -1.44 22.05
C ALA A 809 -18.85 -2.63 23.01
N THR A 810 -18.27 -2.42 24.19
CA THR A 810 -18.15 -3.44 25.26
C THR A 810 -19.34 -3.52 26.20
N GLU A 811 -20.22 -2.51 26.23
CA GLU A 811 -21.46 -2.50 27.03
C GLU A 811 -22.58 -3.32 26.39
N ALA A 812 -22.58 -3.43 25.06
CA ALA A 812 -23.50 -4.31 24.34
C ALA A 812 -23.37 -5.75 24.86
N GLU A 813 -24.51 -6.45 25.02
CA GLU A 813 -24.51 -7.82 25.54
C GLU A 813 -23.62 -8.72 24.69
N TRP A 814 -22.69 -9.40 25.34
CA TRP A 814 -21.79 -10.33 24.66
C TRP A 814 -22.51 -11.65 24.41
N GLN A 815 -22.92 -11.86 23.16
CA GLN A 815 -23.40 -13.16 22.72
C GLN A 815 -22.21 -14.12 22.62
N GLU A 816 -22.39 -15.31 23.21
CA GLU A 816 -21.41 -16.41 23.30
C GLU A 816 -20.66 -16.62 21.96
N PRO A 817 -19.32 -16.79 21.98
CA PRO A 817 -18.44 -16.05 21.09
C PRO A 817 -18.65 -16.40 19.64
N TYR A 818 -19.14 -15.42 18.86
CA TYR A 818 -19.23 -15.42 17.38
C TYR A 818 -19.27 -16.85 16.82
N PRO A 819 -20.39 -17.56 17.05
CA PRO A 819 -20.41 -19.00 16.88
C PRO A 819 -19.99 -19.32 15.45
N TYR A 820 -19.07 -20.28 15.33
CA TYR A 820 -18.76 -20.90 14.05
C TYR A 820 -20.06 -21.18 13.30
N ALA A 821 -20.13 -20.79 12.03
CA ALA A 821 -21.40 -20.66 11.32
C ALA A 821 -22.29 -21.89 11.53
N ALA A 822 -23.51 -21.64 12.01
CA ALA A 822 -24.47 -22.69 12.31
C ALA A 822 -24.99 -23.29 11.01
N ILE A 823 -24.52 -24.50 10.66
CA ILE A 823 -24.96 -25.15 9.42
C ILE A 823 -26.13 -26.12 9.67
N PRO A 824 -27.13 -26.16 8.77
CA PRO A 824 -28.22 -27.10 8.87
C PRO A 824 -27.76 -28.53 8.60
N TYR A 825 -28.42 -29.50 9.26
CA TYR A 825 -28.22 -30.90 8.98
C TYR A 825 -28.62 -31.28 7.56
N SER A 826 -27.94 -32.30 7.06
CA SER A 826 -28.24 -33.01 5.82
C SER A 826 -28.45 -32.10 4.61
N THR A 827 -27.75 -30.97 4.61
CA THR A 827 -27.77 -29.92 3.60
C THR A 827 -26.35 -29.75 3.09
N GLU A 828 -26.16 -29.60 1.79
CA GLU A 828 -24.83 -29.40 1.23
C GLU A 828 -24.38 -27.96 1.44
N ILE A 829 -23.20 -27.82 2.04
CA ILE A 829 -22.51 -26.56 2.27
C ILE A 829 -21.31 -26.48 1.34
N SER A 830 -21.12 -25.35 0.69
CA SER A 830 -19.95 -25.03 -0.13
C SER A 830 -19.11 -23.99 0.60
N PHE A 831 -17.82 -24.24 0.78
CA PHE A 831 -16.85 -23.30 1.37
C PHE A 831 -16.36 -22.29 0.33
N ALA A 832 -17.31 -21.67 -0.36
CA ALA A 832 -17.09 -20.84 -1.54
C ALA A 832 -17.88 -19.53 -1.43
N TRP A 833 -17.50 -18.53 -2.21
CA TRP A 833 -18.36 -17.39 -2.47
C TRP A 833 -19.25 -17.69 -3.68
N LEU A 834 -20.57 -17.48 -3.54
CA LEU A 834 -21.43 -17.38 -4.71
C LEU A 834 -21.19 -16.02 -5.39
N GLY A 835 -20.25 -16.02 -6.33
CA GLY A 835 -19.90 -14.83 -7.10
C GLY A 835 -21.10 -14.22 -7.80
N ARG A 836 -21.41 -12.96 -7.46
CA ARG A 836 -22.30 -12.10 -8.26
C ARG A 836 -21.52 -11.28 -9.29
N ASP A 837 -20.20 -11.11 -9.09
CA ASP A 837 -19.31 -10.48 -10.05
C ASP A 837 -19.00 -11.46 -11.20
N MET A 838 -19.82 -11.34 -12.24
CA MET A 838 -19.76 -12.16 -13.45
C MET A 838 -19.37 -11.33 -14.67
N GLU A 839 -18.66 -10.22 -14.46
CA GLU A 839 -18.19 -9.35 -15.54
C GLU A 839 -17.32 -10.10 -16.55
N GLY A 840 -17.42 -9.71 -17.83
CA GLY A 840 -16.76 -10.41 -18.94
C GLY A 840 -17.48 -11.68 -19.41
N THR A 841 -18.34 -12.28 -18.57
CA THR A 841 -19.23 -13.37 -19.00
C THR A 841 -20.64 -12.88 -19.29
N PHE A 842 -21.11 -13.12 -20.51
CA PHE A 842 -22.43 -12.70 -21.00
C PHE A 842 -23.18 -13.90 -21.59
N GLY A 843 -24.52 -13.81 -21.64
CA GLY A 843 -25.35 -14.85 -22.26
C GLY A 843 -25.23 -16.22 -21.60
N ASP A 844 -24.95 -17.24 -22.39
CA ASP A 844 -24.97 -18.63 -21.93
C ASP A 844 -23.80 -18.98 -20.99
N ASP A 845 -22.62 -18.37 -21.14
CA ASP A 845 -21.47 -18.62 -20.26
C ASP A 845 -21.71 -18.12 -18.83
N LEU A 846 -22.41 -16.97 -18.70
CA LEU A 846 -22.89 -16.43 -17.43
C LEU A 846 -23.83 -17.43 -16.76
N MET A 847 -24.81 -17.94 -17.52
CA MET A 847 -25.79 -18.91 -17.02
C MET A 847 -25.14 -20.25 -16.67
N ALA A 848 -24.22 -20.75 -17.48
CA ALA A 848 -23.48 -21.99 -17.25
C ALA A 848 -22.67 -21.91 -15.94
N ARG A 849 -21.96 -20.81 -15.70
CA ARG A 849 -21.20 -20.61 -14.47
C ARG A 849 -22.09 -20.45 -13.24
N ILE A 850 -23.25 -19.77 -13.33
CA ILE A 850 -24.24 -19.72 -12.23
C ILE A 850 -24.80 -21.11 -11.93
N VAL A 851 -25.14 -21.89 -12.97
CA VAL A 851 -25.67 -23.24 -12.82
C VAL A 851 -24.64 -24.17 -12.22
N ASP A 852 -23.37 -24.12 -12.65
CA ASP A 852 -22.30 -24.97 -12.13
C ASP A 852 -21.91 -24.61 -10.69
N ALA A 853 -21.75 -23.31 -10.37
CA ALA A 853 -21.51 -22.86 -9.00
C ALA A 853 -22.64 -23.28 -8.05
N ARG A 854 -23.89 -23.29 -8.52
CA ARG A 854 -25.06 -23.76 -7.77
C ARG A 854 -25.31 -25.27 -7.88
N ARG A 855 -24.57 -26.03 -8.68
CA ARG A 855 -24.77 -27.47 -8.81
C ARG A 855 -24.28 -28.18 -7.55
N GLY A 856 -25.16 -28.88 -6.84
CA GLY A 856 -24.77 -29.77 -5.74
C GLY A 856 -23.90 -30.94 -6.25
N GLN A 857 -22.90 -31.33 -5.46
CA GLN A 857 -21.93 -32.40 -5.76
C GLN A 857 -22.21 -33.66 -4.93
N PHE A 858 -22.78 -33.51 -3.74
CA PHE A 858 -23.29 -34.61 -2.92
C PHE A 858 -24.79 -34.78 -3.09
N LEU A 859 -25.54 -33.68 -3.02
CA LEU A 859 -26.98 -33.61 -3.24
C LEU A 859 -27.25 -33.21 -4.70
N ARG A 860 -28.30 -33.79 -5.31
CA ARG A 860 -28.79 -33.34 -6.63
C ARG A 860 -29.56 -32.00 -6.56
N GLU A 861 -29.76 -31.47 -5.36
CA GLU A 861 -30.45 -30.20 -5.13
C GLU A 861 -29.53 -29.01 -5.47
N PRO A 862 -30.04 -27.96 -6.14
CA PRO A 862 -29.26 -26.77 -6.42
C PRO A 862 -29.02 -25.92 -5.17
N LEU A 863 -27.78 -25.49 -4.96
CA LEU A 863 -27.37 -24.65 -3.85
C LEU A 863 -28.02 -23.25 -3.93
N ARG A 864 -28.59 -22.83 -2.80
CA ARG A 864 -29.12 -21.49 -2.55
C ARG A 864 -28.08 -20.66 -1.79
N GLU A 865 -28.30 -19.36 -1.60
CA GLU A 865 -27.30 -18.49 -0.94
C GLU A 865 -26.96 -18.97 0.49
N GLN A 866 -27.94 -19.50 1.21
CA GLN A 866 -27.79 -20.13 2.54
C GLN A 866 -26.87 -21.37 2.58
N ASN A 867 -26.51 -21.94 1.42
CA ASN A 867 -25.60 -23.09 1.31
C ASN A 867 -24.13 -22.66 1.19
N PHE A 868 -23.84 -21.37 0.97
CA PHE A 868 -22.49 -20.86 0.80
C PHE A 868 -21.96 -20.32 2.13
N LEU A 869 -20.87 -20.90 2.61
CA LEU A 869 -20.19 -20.51 3.83
C LEU A 869 -18.83 -19.90 3.47
N TRP A 870 -18.58 -18.67 3.93
CA TRP A 870 -17.27 -18.06 3.77
C TRP A 870 -16.24 -18.84 4.59
N GLY A 871 -15.10 -19.17 3.98
CA GLY A 871 -14.03 -19.93 4.64
C GLY A 871 -13.63 -19.34 5.99
N GLU A 872 -13.44 -18.02 6.05
CA GLU A 872 -13.08 -17.27 7.26
C GLU A 872 -14.01 -17.49 8.46
N ASP A 873 -15.30 -17.71 8.23
CA ASP A 873 -16.29 -17.99 9.29
C ASP A 873 -16.05 -19.37 9.91
N ALA A 874 -15.49 -20.32 9.17
CA ALA A 874 -15.19 -21.68 9.61
C ALA A 874 -13.74 -21.88 10.13
N ARG A 875 -12.78 -21.05 9.68
CA ARG A 875 -11.35 -21.17 10.04
C ARG A 875 -11.12 -21.10 11.55
N GLY A 876 -10.51 -22.13 12.11
CA GLY A 876 -10.00 -22.22 13.49
C GLY A 876 -8.48 -22.10 13.54
N ALA A 877 -7.85 -22.84 14.47
CA ALA A 877 -6.39 -22.86 14.61
C ALA A 877 -5.66 -23.42 13.37
N GLY A 878 -4.38 -23.08 13.21
CA GLY A 878 -3.52 -23.53 12.10
C GLY A 878 -3.03 -22.39 11.21
N GLN A 879 -2.45 -22.74 10.07
CA GLN A 879 -2.05 -21.79 9.03
C GLN A 879 -2.96 -21.93 7.81
N TRP A 880 -3.46 -20.79 7.36
CA TRP A 880 -4.40 -20.68 6.25
C TRP A 880 -3.76 -19.88 5.13
N ALA A 881 -4.02 -20.30 3.89
CA ALA A 881 -3.77 -19.45 2.73
C ALA A 881 -4.92 -18.42 2.61
N GLU A 882 -4.78 -17.47 1.68
CA GLU A 882 -5.80 -16.44 1.46
C GLU A 882 -7.17 -17.08 1.13
N PRO A 883 -8.30 -16.46 1.51
CA PRO A 883 -9.62 -16.97 1.14
C PRO A 883 -9.82 -16.88 -0.38
N GLU A 884 -10.09 -18.02 -1.01
CA GLU A 884 -10.39 -18.10 -2.44
C GLU A 884 -11.88 -18.22 -2.71
N ASN A 885 -12.29 -17.85 -3.92
CA ASN A 885 -13.70 -17.81 -4.34
C ASN A 885 -14.43 -19.17 -4.25
N TRP A 886 -13.71 -20.29 -4.15
CA TRP A 886 -14.26 -21.63 -4.34
C TRP A 886 -13.89 -22.65 -3.25
N GLY A 887 -13.06 -22.29 -2.26
CA GLY A 887 -12.63 -23.19 -1.20
C GLY A 887 -11.99 -22.48 0.00
N THR A 888 -11.83 -23.17 1.13
CA THR A 888 -11.02 -22.68 2.26
C THR A 888 -9.75 -23.50 2.41
N TRP A 889 -8.60 -22.84 2.20
CA TRP A 889 -7.30 -23.46 1.97
C TRP A 889 -6.36 -23.43 3.18
N LEU A 890 -5.68 -24.56 3.42
CA LEU A 890 -4.62 -24.71 4.41
C LEU A 890 -3.23 -24.54 3.79
N CYS A 891 -2.32 -23.95 4.56
CA CYS A 891 -0.89 -24.03 4.30
C CYS A 891 -0.35 -25.42 4.68
N HIS A 892 0.91 -25.69 4.30
CA HIS A 892 1.59 -26.97 4.50
C HIS A 892 1.68 -27.50 5.95
N SER A 893 1.49 -26.67 6.97
CA SER A 893 1.45 -27.11 8.38
C SER A 893 0.09 -27.64 8.84
N GLY A 894 -0.98 -27.44 8.05
CA GLY A 894 -2.35 -27.86 8.38
C GLY A 894 -3.11 -26.88 9.30
N GLY A 895 -4.32 -27.30 9.68
CA GLY A 895 -5.24 -26.48 10.47
C GLY A 895 -6.62 -27.09 10.63
N GLU A 896 -7.52 -26.41 11.35
CA GLU A 896 -8.86 -26.90 11.67
C GLU A 896 -9.98 -25.96 11.22
N ILE A 897 -10.99 -26.47 10.51
CA ILE A 897 -12.28 -25.78 10.50
C ILE A 897 -13.09 -26.22 11.72
N ALA A 898 -13.89 -25.31 12.26
CA ALA A 898 -14.88 -25.63 13.27
C ALA A 898 -16.24 -25.03 12.86
N LEU A 899 -17.31 -25.74 13.23
CA LEU A 899 -18.67 -25.49 12.77
C LEU A 899 -19.66 -25.66 13.91
N GLY A 900 -20.57 -24.69 14.04
CA GLY A 900 -21.73 -24.76 14.92
C GLY A 900 -22.82 -25.58 14.25
N LEU A 901 -23.55 -26.36 15.04
CA LEU A 901 -24.55 -27.30 14.51
C LEU A 901 -25.84 -27.18 15.34
N GLY A 902 -26.97 -27.29 14.64
CA GLY A 902 -28.28 -27.11 15.25
C GLY A 902 -28.62 -28.14 16.34
N PRO A 903 -29.68 -27.93 17.13
CA PRO A 903 -30.17 -28.95 18.06
C PRO A 903 -30.68 -30.16 17.28
N ASN A 904 -30.20 -31.35 17.68
CA ASN A 904 -30.59 -32.67 17.20
C ASN A 904 -30.25 -33.69 18.30
N ASP A 905 -30.95 -34.82 18.36
CA ASP A 905 -30.82 -35.82 19.44
C ASP A 905 -29.93 -37.02 19.07
N SER A 906 -29.62 -37.22 17.79
CA SER A 906 -28.76 -38.31 17.33
C SER A 906 -27.38 -38.26 17.99
N GLN A 907 -26.83 -39.45 18.28
CA GLN A 907 -25.54 -39.61 18.95
C GLN A 907 -24.39 -39.85 17.97
N GLU A 908 -24.67 -40.35 16.77
CA GLU A 908 -23.70 -40.54 15.69
C GLU A 908 -24.13 -39.75 14.45
N TYR A 909 -23.14 -39.21 13.73
CA TYR A 909 -23.30 -38.40 12.54
C TYR A 909 -22.33 -38.87 11.45
N TYR A 910 -22.79 -38.86 10.21
CA TYR A 910 -21.98 -39.14 9.03
C TYR A 910 -21.54 -37.82 8.40
N VAL A 911 -20.22 -37.64 8.26
CA VAL A 911 -19.63 -36.45 7.66
C VAL A 911 -19.16 -36.81 6.26
N PHE A 912 -19.78 -36.18 5.26
CA PHE A 912 -19.39 -36.26 3.85
C PHE A 912 -18.59 -35.00 3.54
N LEU A 913 -17.34 -35.15 3.15
CA LEU A 913 -16.42 -34.04 2.94
C LEU A 913 -15.74 -34.15 1.58
N ARG A 914 -15.72 -33.05 0.83
CA ARG A 914 -14.98 -32.93 -0.42
C ARG A 914 -13.77 -32.05 -0.19
N LEU A 915 -12.60 -32.63 -0.39
CA LEU A 915 -11.31 -31.96 -0.28
C LEU A 915 -10.63 -31.87 -1.64
N ARG A 916 -9.72 -30.92 -1.83
CA ARG A 916 -8.86 -30.86 -3.02
C ARG A 916 -7.44 -30.47 -2.62
N ALA A 917 -6.46 -31.02 -3.33
CA ALA A 917 -5.08 -30.59 -3.24
C ALA A 917 -4.74 -29.55 -4.32
N SER A 918 -3.76 -28.69 -4.05
CA SER A 918 -3.20 -27.72 -5.00
C SER A 918 -1.68 -27.64 -4.93
N GLY A 919 -1.08 -26.98 -5.92
CA GLY A 919 0.37 -26.84 -6.04
C GLY A 919 1.05 -28.05 -6.69
N PRO A 920 2.39 -28.09 -6.68
CA PRO A 920 3.19 -29.14 -7.33
C PRO A 920 3.19 -30.48 -6.58
N VAL A 921 2.54 -30.57 -5.42
CA VAL A 921 2.61 -31.73 -4.52
C VAL A 921 1.35 -32.59 -4.68
N SER A 922 1.34 -33.45 -5.68
CA SER A 922 0.34 -34.51 -5.82
C SER A 922 0.58 -35.66 -4.84
N ASP A 923 -0.49 -36.35 -4.43
CA ASP A 923 -0.49 -37.56 -3.60
C ASP A 923 0.02 -37.39 -2.15
N ILE A 924 -0.12 -36.17 -1.60
CA ILE A 924 0.10 -35.89 -0.17
C ILE A 924 -0.76 -36.82 0.68
N ALA A 925 -0.12 -37.59 1.57
CA ALA A 925 -0.79 -38.30 2.64
C ALA A 925 -1.31 -37.31 3.68
N ILE A 926 -2.59 -37.39 4.04
CA ILE A 926 -3.19 -36.50 5.04
C ILE A 926 -3.82 -37.30 6.18
N SER A 927 -3.89 -36.67 7.34
CA SER A 927 -4.63 -37.14 8.51
C SER A 927 -5.74 -36.15 8.83
N LEU A 928 -6.98 -36.62 8.83
CA LEU A 928 -8.18 -35.87 9.18
C LEU A 928 -8.72 -36.38 10.53
N THR A 929 -8.75 -35.51 11.51
CA THR A 929 -9.32 -35.78 12.84
C THR A 929 -10.59 -34.97 13.06
N ALA A 930 -11.58 -35.59 13.70
CA ALA A 930 -12.87 -34.99 14.00
C ALA A 930 -13.09 -34.99 15.52
N ASN A 931 -13.18 -33.80 16.13
CA ASN A 931 -13.27 -33.64 17.59
C ASN A 931 -12.19 -34.43 18.38
N GLY A 932 -10.99 -34.54 17.79
CA GLY A 932 -9.83 -35.24 18.36
C GLY A 932 -9.76 -36.75 18.05
N ASP A 933 -10.81 -37.37 17.54
CA ASP A 933 -10.78 -38.77 17.07
C ASP A 933 -10.27 -38.82 15.62
N VAL A 934 -9.54 -39.87 15.23
CA VAL A 934 -9.13 -40.06 13.82
C VAL A 934 -10.36 -40.37 12.97
N GLY A 935 -10.70 -39.48 12.04
CA GLY A 935 -11.82 -39.63 11.12
C GLY A 935 -11.41 -40.32 9.82
N TRP A 936 -10.28 -39.92 9.24
CA TRP A 936 -9.76 -40.49 7.99
C TRP A 936 -8.25 -40.31 7.86
N HIS A 937 -7.58 -41.20 7.13
CA HIS A 937 -6.18 -41.06 6.73
C HIS A 937 -5.98 -41.63 5.31
N GLY A 938 -5.16 -40.98 4.49
CA GLY A 938 -4.80 -41.43 3.15
C GLY A 938 -4.41 -40.27 2.22
N SER A 939 -4.02 -40.59 0.98
CA SER A 939 -3.53 -39.59 0.02
C SER A 939 -4.62 -38.85 -0.75
N ILE A 940 -4.35 -37.59 -1.11
CA ILE A 940 -5.15 -36.78 -2.05
C ILE A 940 -4.31 -36.46 -3.30
N GLY A 941 -4.81 -36.87 -4.46
CA GLY A 941 -4.20 -36.57 -5.76
C GLY A 941 -4.59 -35.16 -6.29
N PRO A 942 -4.25 -34.82 -7.55
CA PRO A 942 -4.47 -33.48 -8.11
C PRO A 942 -5.93 -33.12 -8.42
N ARG A 943 -6.88 -34.02 -8.13
CA ARG A 943 -8.34 -33.80 -8.28
C ARG A 943 -9.00 -33.76 -6.92
N SER A 944 -10.16 -33.11 -6.81
CA SER A 944 -10.95 -33.16 -5.58
C SER A 944 -11.34 -34.61 -5.26
N LYS A 945 -11.27 -34.98 -3.98
CA LYS A 945 -11.55 -36.31 -3.45
C LYS A 945 -12.70 -36.23 -2.46
N ASN A 946 -13.66 -37.13 -2.62
CA ASN A 946 -14.79 -37.29 -1.71
C ASN A 946 -14.41 -38.26 -0.57
N ILE A 947 -14.74 -37.92 0.67
CA ILE A 947 -14.38 -38.67 1.88
C ILE A 947 -15.63 -38.79 2.77
N VAL A 948 -15.83 -39.95 3.40
CA VAL A 948 -16.90 -40.16 4.39
C VAL A 948 -16.33 -40.83 5.63
N PHE A 949 -16.71 -40.32 6.80
CA PHE A 949 -16.40 -40.92 8.10
C PHE A 949 -17.53 -40.63 9.10
N ARG A 950 -17.54 -41.40 10.19
CA ARG A 950 -18.54 -41.29 11.25
C ARG A 950 -17.95 -40.58 12.46
N VAL A 951 -18.71 -39.64 13.02
CA VAL A 951 -18.32 -38.84 14.18
C VAL A 951 -19.36 -39.02 15.28
N ARG A 952 -18.90 -39.20 16.53
CA ARG A 952 -19.77 -39.22 17.71
C ARG A 952 -20.00 -37.83 18.25
N ARG A 953 -21.21 -37.58 18.74
CA ARG A 953 -21.52 -36.36 19.48
C ARG A 953 -20.64 -36.27 20.73
N ARG A 954 -19.86 -35.19 20.82
CA ARG A 954 -19.16 -34.79 22.06
C ARG A 954 -19.50 -33.33 22.31
N THR A 955 -20.07 -33.03 23.47
CA THR A 955 -20.30 -31.64 23.89
C THR A 955 -18.96 -31.04 24.30
N ILE A 956 -18.46 -30.06 23.55
CA ILE A 956 -17.17 -29.41 23.80
C ILE A 956 -17.43 -28.00 24.35
N GLY A 957 -17.42 -27.89 25.68
CA GLY A 957 -17.60 -26.64 26.41
C GLY A 957 -19.06 -26.17 26.48
N VAL A 958 -19.22 -24.87 26.72
CA VAL A 958 -20.50 -24.16 26.74
C VAL A 958 -20.89 -23.80 25.29
N GLY A 959 -22.20 -23.75 24.99
CA GLY A 959 -22.71 -23.34 23.67
C GLY A 959 -22.97 -24.46 22.64
N GLY A 960 -23.38 -25.65 23.07
CA GLY A 960 -23.93 -26.69 22.19
C GLY A 960 -22.92 -27.68 21.57
N TRP A 961 -23.38 -28.49 20.61
CA TRP A 961 -22.52 -29.43 19.87
C TRP A 961 -21.80 -28.69 18.75
N ARG A 962 -20.49 -28.98 18.61
CA ARG A 962 -19.61 -28.42 17.57
C ARG A 962 -18.88 -29.56 16.88
N LEU A 963 -18.64 -29.40 15.58
CA LEU A 963 -17.73 -30.26 14.82
C LEU A 963 -16.45 -29.48 14.53
N ARG A 964 -15.31 -29.96 15.05
CA ARG A 964 -13.98 -29.52 14.64
C ARG A 964 -13.39 -30.57 13.72
N LEU A 965 -12.98 -30.16 12.51
CA LEU A 965 -12.28 -30.98 11.53
C LEU A 965 -10.87 -30.43 11.38
N LYS A 966 -9.89 -31.07 12.04
CA LYS A 966 -8.47 -30.74 11.93
C LYS A 966 -7.81 -31.63 10.88
N LEU A 967 -7.14 -31.01 9.94
CA LEU A 967 -6.48 -31.65 8.82
C LEU A 967 -4.98 -31.33 8.85
N GLU A 968 -4.17 -32.37 8.81
CA GLU A 968 -2.70 -32.29 8.82
C GLU A 968 -2.12 -33.02 7.63
N ALA A 969 -1.19 -32.38 6.92
CA ALA A 969 -0.43 -32.99 5.84
C ALA A 969 0.79 -33.74 6.43
N ASP A 970 0.93 -35.01 6.09
CA ASP A 970 2.04 -35.87 6.52
C ASP A 970 3.25 -35.65 5.60
N LEU A 971 3.80 -34.44 5.69
CA LEU A 971 4.98 -33.98 4.96
C LEU A 971 6.23 -34.18 5.82
N SER A 972 7.32 -34.67 5.23
CA SER A 972 8.62 -34.78 5.91
C SER A 972 9.15 -33.41 6.35
N ALA A 973 10.10 -33.37 7.29
CA ALA A 973 10.67 -32.11 7.78
C ALA A 973 11.37 -31.34 6.65
N GLU A 974 12.05 -32.05 5.76
CA GLU A 974 12.76 -31.54 4.59
C GLU A 974 11.77 -30.93 3.59
N LEU A 975 10.68 -31.64 3.26
CA LEU A 975 9.66 -31.14 2.35
C LEU A 975 8.89 -29.95 2.94
N ARG A 976 8.63 -29.93 4.25
CA ARG A 976 8.08 -28.76 4.95
C ARG A 976 9.02 -27.57 4.87
N GLN A 977 10.34 -27.78 5.00
CA GLN A 977 11.34 -26.72 4.90
C GLN A 977 11.49 -26.21 3.45
N GLN A 978 11.46 -27.10 2.46
CA GLN A 978 11.46 -26.75 1.03
C GLN A 978 10.23 -25.92 0.65
N ILE A 979 9.02 -26.35 1.05
CA ILE A 979 7.79 -25.59 0.79
C ILE A 979 7.84 -24.22 1.49
N ALA A 980 8.29 -24.16 2.75
CA ALA A 980 8.43 -22.91 3.48
C ALA A 980 9.50 -21.96 2.90
N ALA A 981 10.53 -22.49 2.24
CA ALA A 981 11.59 -21.71 1.59
C ALA A 981 11.18 -21.19 0.20
N ILE A 982 10.31 -21.90 -0.52
CA ILE A 982 9.77 -21.46 -1.82
C ILE A 982 8.68 -20.41 -1.61
N ASP A 983 7.61 -20.76 -0.88
CA ASP A 983 6.58 -19.84 -0.41
C ASP A 983 5.73 -20.52 0.68
N GLY A 984 5.79 -20.03 1.93
CA GLY A 984 4.97 -20.53 3.04
C GLY A 984 3.44 -20.41 2.81
N ARG A 985 3.01 -19.70 1.76
CA ARG A 985 1.60 -19.56 1.35
C ARG A 985 1.11 -20.65 0.40
N VAL A 986 1.95 -21.58 -0.09
CA VAL A 986 1.50 -22.64 -1.02
C VAL A 986 0.28 -23.36 -0.44
N PRO A 987 -0.91 -23.24 -1.05
CA PRO A 987 -2.09 -23.93 -0.58
C PRO A 987 -1.90 -25.42 -0.84
N THR A 988 -2.01 -26.25 0.19
CA THR A 988 -1.78 -27.70 0.08
C THR A 988 -3.09 -28.46 -0.02
N ILE A 989 -4.01 -28.27 0.93
CA ILE A 989 -5.33 -28.93 0.95
C ILE A 989 -6.43 -27.92 1.29
N GLY A 990 -7.53 -27.98 0.54
CA GLY A 990 -8.68 -27.09 0.68
C GLY A 990 -9.96 -27.89 0.97
N PHE A 991 -10.79 -27.35 1.85
CA PHE A 991 -12.16 -27.83 2.01
C PHE A 991 -13.01 -27.19 0.91
N GLU A 992 -13.62 -28.00 0.04
CA GLU A 992 -14.54 -27.53 -1.00
C GLU A 992 -15.99 -27.57 -0.47
N ARG A 993 -16.46 -28.73 -0.02
CA ARG A 993 -17.87 -28.97 0.34
C ARG A 993 -18.06 -29.94 1.50
N LEU A 994 -19.21 -29.84 2.16
CA LEU A 994 -19.56 -30.61 3.36
C LEU A 994 -21.05 -30.94 3.41
N VAL A 995 -21.40 -32.15 3.84
CA VAL A 995 -22.73 -32.54 4.34
C VAL A 995 -22.56 -33.27 5.67
N ILE A 996 -23.43 -32.99 6.65
CA ILE A 996 -23.45 -33.72 7.93
C ILE A 996 -24.84 -34.32 8.11
N VAL A 997 -24.93 -35.66 8.09
CA VAL A 997 -26.19 -36.40 8.16
C VAL A 997 -26.28 -37.11 9.52
N PRO A 998 -27.31 -36.84 10.35
CA PRO A 998 -27.58 -37.64 11.55
C PRO A 998 -27.87 -39.11 11.19
N GLU A 999 -27.43 -40.06 12.02
CA GLU A 999 -27.63 -41.50 11.75
C GLU A 999 -29.10 -41.86 11.44
N ASP A 1000 -30.05 -41.24 12.15
CA ASP A 1000 -31.49 -41.48 11.99
C ASP A 1000 -32.04 -40.99 10.63
N ASP A 1001 -31.40 -40.00 9.99
CA ASP A 1001 -31.78 -39.45 8.68
C ASP A 1001 -31.03 -40.14 7.52
N LEU A 1002 -29.97 -40.91 7.81
CA LEU A 1002 -29.15 -41.58 6.78
C LEU A 1002 -29.99 -42.50 5.89
N LYS A 1003 -30.98 -43.20 6.45
CA LYS A 1003 -31.88 -44.11 5.71
C LYS A 1003 -32.76 -43.38 4.69
N THR A 1004 -33.22 -42.18 5.01
CA THR A 1004 -33.98 -41.31 4.09
C THR A 1004 -33.12 -40.85 2.92
N ARG A 1005 -31.79 -40.89 3.08
CA ARG A 1005 -30.79 -40.26 2.23
C ARG A 1005 -29.85 -41.25 1.55
N VAL A 1006 -30.26 -42.51 1.42
CA VAL A 1006 -29.53 -43.54 0.67
C VAL A 1006 -29.29 -43.14 -0.79
N ASP A 1007 -30.12 -42.26 -1.38
CA ASP A 1007 -29.89 -41.66 -2.70
C ASP A 1007 -28.59 -40.82 -2.79
N ILE A 1008 -28.08 -40.27 -1.68
CA ILE A 1008 -26.77 -39.59 -1.61
C ILE A 1008 -25.63 -40.60 -1.82
N LEU A 1009 -25.79 -41.83 -1.32
CA LEU A 1009 -24.76 -42.87 -1.47
C LEU A 1009 -24.65 -43.33 -2.93
N TYR A 1010 -25.74 -43.26 -3.70
CA TYR A 1010 -25.76 -43.69 -5.10
C TYR A 1010 -24.94 -42.80 -6.05
N SER A 1011 -24.70 -41.52 -5.75
CA SER A 1011 -23.73 -40.71 -6.51
C SER A 1011 -22.29 -41.05 -6.10
N PHE A 1012 -22.04 -41.19 -4.81
CA PHE A 1012 -20.72 -41.45 -4.23
C PHE A 1012 -20.07 -42.74 -4.77
N PHE A 1013 -20.86 -43.79 -5.03
CA PHE A 1013 -20.34 -45.08 -5.51
C PHE A 1013 -20.14 -45.18 -7.03
N CYS A 1014 -20.57 -44.19 -7.82
CA CYS A 1014 -20.50 -44.28 -9.28
C CYS A 1014 -19.30 -43.55 -9.92
N ASP A 1015 -18.81 -42.46 -9.32
CA ASP A 1015 -17.84 -41.57 -10.01
C ASP A 1015 -16.36 -41.78 -9.62
N ASP A 1016 -16.05 -42.39 -8.46
CA ASP A 1016 -14.68 -42.43 -7.88
C ASP A 1016 -14.02 -43.83 -7.76
N GLY A 1017 -14.56 -44.88 -8.39
CA GLY A 1017 -13.84 -46.15 -8.64
C GLY A 1017 -13.21 -46.84 -7.42
N TRP A 1018 -14.00 -47.18 -6.39
CA TRP A 1018 -13.47 -47.72 -5.13
C TRP A 1018 -12.88 -49.14 -5.23
N VAL A 1019 -11.62 -49.28 -4.80
CA VAL A 1019 -11.02 -50.57 -4.40
C VAL A 1019 -10.89 -50.57 -2.88
N GLY A 1020 -11.51 -51.56 -2.22
CA GLY A 1020 -11.38 -51.78 -0.79
C GLY A 1020 -10.98 -53.23 -0.43
N PRO A 1021 -10.52 -53.47 0.80
CA PRO A 1021 -9.81 -54.69 1.17
C PRO A 1021 -10.70 -55.93 1.44
N GLU A 1022 -11.88 -56.02 0.82
CA GLU A 1022 -12.83 -57.14 1.03
C GLU A 1022 -13.35 -57.78 -0.27
N GLN A 1023 -12.47 -58.06 -1.24
CA GLN A 1023 -12.78 -59.08 -2.27
C GLN A 1023 -12.69 -60.50 -1.68
N ARG A 1024 -13.55 -60.86 -0.71
CA ARG A 1024 -13.72 -62.27 -0.28
C ARG A 1024 -15.01 -62.67 0.46
N ASN A 1025 -16.17 -62.07 0.16
CA ASN A 1025 -17.47 -62.81 0.14
C ASN A 1025 -18.66 -61.97 -0.38
N PRO A 1026 -19.44 -62.44 -1.36
CA PRO A 1026 -20.56 -61.68 -1.95
C PRO A 1026 -21.91 -61.85 -1.20
N THR A 1027 -21.91 -62.13 0.11
CA THR A 1027 -23.11 -62.63 0.84
C THR A 1027 -23.57 -61.79 2.04
N LYS A 1028 -23.12 -60.55 2.19
CA LYS A 1028 -23.71 -59.58 3.14
C LYS A 1028 -23.96 -58.21 2.50
N ARG A 1029 -25.15 -58.05 1.93
CA ARG A 1029 -25.81 -56.74 1.81
C ARG A 1029 -26.83 -56.63 2.96
N ASN A 1030 -26.60 -55.68 3.87
CA ASN A 1030 -27.57 -55.04 4.76
C ASN A 1030 -26.89 -53.81 5.36
#